data_AF-H0C320-F1
#
_entry.id   AF-H0C320-F1
#
_cell.length_a   1.000
_cell.length_b   1.000
_cell.length_c   1.000
_cell.angle_alpha   90.00
_cell.angle_beta   90.00
_cell.angle_gamma   90.00
#
_symmetry.space_group_name_H-M   'P 1'
#
loop_
_entity.id
_entity.type
_entity.pdbx_description
1 polymer ?
#
loop_
_entity_poly.entity_id
_entity_poly.type
_entity_poly.pdbx_seq_one_letter_code
_entity_poly.pdbx_strand_id
1 'polypeptide(L)'
;MFPFFSRNKMSDAPEVNPAPAKPHEPHPLDALTGGAFSAATSGERSSRIRDWLASQPPTEQLQEVFKELSGRDKGAARAVRERLDEIRRAKGQEAIAAEWAEKAQALLAAPKLNIADALAWQRDAAKAGAPLSREPLSLLKVQVADRIKVIEDLQHRVQVQREAAVLLAQRIEVLSTKSWRDAQAALELLRVDVARWQEQALELTGDASWNSVEARFPPLLDASRTQLLVVWDAFQPAIAQAVAASEDVNAPLPPVPVWADELRVARGLPTEAASAAKPARVAKPKAAPEVVEKAVQSVRDALAVLEKETAEGHGKASAGAAAALRAVLKVHGKHIDGALEQQVHTALVAAGELEGWQRWSADQVREDLVAKAEALLNRPEGQALGGRKMQETLRSLREQWKQADQGGAPNHGLWKKFDEACNAAHKVVEAWLDKIRTEAAEHKAQRLALIEEVKAWAQEHANSGDWKAINRALHQFGDRWREGGHVGEKLFAELQPLWKQAIALAAAPLEAAQKESLARRHAMIDEAMALGAAPSLRIDAVKALQQRWQAEAQTVPLDRKHEQKLWDAFRKPIDEAFNRKSADRERAVTELSARDRVVLEASKALEAANASGDAQRIRAAMQALEAALRGQAQAAEAVATAHKDAQAQSEAQAGSPAVAAEASSSASDGTTTGSETAEAAAPAPAAPKPPVRPVVAVRGDDRPGMKKDAPVAPGRGARPGDRREGRAGDRDGGRGPRGDGRMADRGDRGGRFGDRPAFEDRGPRLGDTAFRAQREAMEHAQLALKKLAAQAHGEALTQLLTAWEKRDAALVPGSHDLGAGVSASVRSAWTQALAAPPKGEAGEALLRLEIAAEAPTPAEHIAARRMLQLQLLTRRNDPAPAQTWGQDVARVLGSASDGANARRLQNVLKTLLRK
;
A
#
# COMPACT_ATOMS: atom_id res chain seq x y z
N MET A 1 5.98 -26.09 -21.04
CA MET A 1 7.24 -26.33 -21.77
C MET A 1 6.91 -26.23 -23.26
N PHE A 2 7.26 -25.11 -23.92
CA PHE A 2 6.88 -24.79 -25.31
C PHE A 2 5.34 -24.70 -25.57
N PRO A 3 4.86 -24.26 -26.76
CA PRO A 3 5.15 -22.92 -27.29
C PRO A 3 3.92 -22.17 -27.88
N PHE A 4 4.18 -20.97 -28.43
CA PHE A 4 3.28 -20.15 -29.24
C PHE A 4 2.75 -20.86 -30.50
N PHE A 5 1.58 -20.40 -31.00
CA PHE A 5 1.43 -20.05 -32.42
C PHE A 5 0.47 -18.86 -32.60
N SER A 6 0.85 -17.90 -33.43
CA SER A 6 0.01 -16.76 -33.81
C SER A 6 -0.84 -17.10 -35.04
N ARG A 7 -2.04 -16.53 -35.17
CA ARG A 7 -2.64 -16.30 -36.49
C ARG A 7 -3.42 -15.00 -36.54
N ASN A 8 -2.94 -14.08 -37.37
CA ASN A 8 -3.57 -12.80 -37.65
C ASN A 8 -4.76 -12.97 -38.61
N LYS A 9 -5.81 -12.17 -38.42
CA LYS A 9 -6.85 -11.90 -39.43
C LYS A 9 -7.31 -10.45 -39.28
N MET A 10 -7.07 -9.65 -40.32
CA MET A 10 -7.70 -8.34 -40.48
C MET A 10 -9.11 -8.49 -41.08
N SER A 11 -9.97 -7.55 -40.76
CA SER A 11 -11.22 -7.24 -41.45
C SER A 11 -11.41 -5.72 -41.38
N ASP A 12 -11.79 -5.11 -42.49
CA ASP A 12 -11.53 -3.70 -42.76
C ASP A 12 -12.74 -2.77 -42.52
N ALA A 13 -12.44 -1.52 -42.16
CA ALA A 13 -13.31 -0.34 -42.08
C ALA A 13 -14.59 -0.36 -41.19
N PRO A 14 -15.16 0.81 -40.84
CA PRO A 14 -14.62 2.17 -40.89
C PRO A 14 -14.44 2.81 -39.49
N GLU A 15 -13.61 3.85 -39.39
CA GLU A 15 -13.51 4.67 -38.18
C GLU A 15 -14.78 5.53 -37.98
N VAL A 16 -15.46 5.38 -36.83
CA VAL A 16 -16.45 6.35 -36.37
C VAL A 16 -15.74 7.34 -35.44
N ASN A 17 -15.29 8.45 -36.02
CA ASN A 17 -14.55 9.50 -35.34
C ASN A 17 -15.41 10.14 -34.22
N PRO A 18 -15.06 10.04 -32.93
CA PRO A 18 -15.85 10.63 -31.85
C PRO A 18 -15.79 12.17 -31.94
N ALA A 19 -16.95 12.82 -31.85
CA ALA A 19 -17.04 14.28 -31.95
C ALA A 19 -16.13 14.96 -30.90
N PRO A 20 -15.45 16.07 -31.25
CA PRO A 20 -14.47 16.69 -30.38
C PRO A 20 -15.10 17.12 -29.06
N ALA A 21 -14.52 16.64 -27.96
CA ALA A 21 -14.86 17.14 -26.63
C ALA A 21 -14.63 18.65 -26.58
N LYS A 22 -15.53 19.38 -25.90
CA LYS A 22 -15.36 20.82 -25.68
C LYS A 22 -13.97 21.07 -25.07
N PRO A 23 -13.21 22.09 -25.52
CA PRO A 23 -11.93 22.39 -24.92
C PRO A 23 -12.16 22.72 -23.44
N HIS A 24 -11.58 21.92 -22.56
CA HIS A 24 -11.32 22.37 -21.21
C HIS A 24 -10.35 23.55 -21.30
N GLU A 25 -10.59 24.60 -20.50
CA GLU A 25 -9.62 25.67 -20.33
C GLU A 25 -8.30 25.05 -19.84
N PRO A 26 -7.15 25.40 -20.46
CA PRO A 26 -5.87 24.80 -20.11
C PRO A 26 -5.53 25.11 -18.64
N HIS A 27 -5.07 24.12 -17.89
CA HIS A 27 -4.67 24.33 -16.51
C HIS A 27 -3.48 25.29 -16.46
N PRO A 28 -3.36 26.19 -15.47
CA PRO A 28 -2.18 27.07 -15.36
C PRO A 28 -0.85 26.29 -15.36
N LEU A 29 -0.84 25.07 -14.81
CA LEU A 29 0.33 24.18 -14.81
C LEU A 29 0.50 23.32 -16.09
N ASP A 30 -0.42 23.37 -17.07
CA ASP A 30 -0.25 22.68 -18.36
C ASP A 30 0.88 23.29 -19.20
N ALA A 31 1.11 24.61 -19.07
CA ALA A 31 2.22 25.30 -19.72
C ALA A 31 3.59 24.80 -19.23
N LEU A 32 3.68 24.35 -17.97
CA LEU A 32 4.89 23.73 -17.41
C LEU A 32 4.96 22.23 -17.74
N THR A 33 3.85 21.51 -17.56
CA THR A 33 3.78 20.04 -17.63
C THR A 33 3.48 19.47 -19.02
N GLY A 34 3.56 20.28 -20.09
CA GLY A 34 3.33 19.84 -21.47
C GLY A 34 1.89 19.38 -21.76
N GLY A 35 0.89 19.91 -21.05
CA GLY A 35 -0.51 19.51 -21.21
C GLY A 35 -0.95 18.30 -20.37
N ALA A 36 -0.29 17.98 -19.25
CA ALA A 36 -0.62 16.82 -18.44
C ALA A 36 -2.02 16.88 -17.77
N PHE A 37 -2.44 18.05 -17.28
CA PHE A 37 -3.74 18.22 -16.64
C PHE A 37 -4.88 18.21 -17.68
N SER A 38 -4.67 18.85 -18.83
CA SER A 38 -5.58 18.78 -19.99
C SER A 38 -5.56 17.46 -20.75
N ALA A 39 -4.59 16.57 -20.52
CA ALA A 39 -4.52 15.26 -21.16
C ALA A 39 -5.83 14.47 -20.99
N ALA A 40 -6.34 13.90 -22.10
CA ALA A 40 -7.61 13.18 -22.12
C ALA A 40 -7.53 11.83 -21.39
N THR A 41 -6.41 11.12 -21.53
CA THR A 41 -6.19 9.82 -20.87
C THR A 41 -5.15 9.88 -19.74
N SER A 42 -5.28 8.98 -18.75
CA SER A 42 -4.29 8.80 -17.68
C SER A 42 -2.93 8.31 -18.22
N GLY A 43 -2.92 7.57 -19.33
CA GLY A 43 -1.70 7.12 -20.02
C GLY A 43 -0.90 8.29 -20.61
N GLU A 44 -1.56 9.16 -21.38
CA GLU A 44 -0.93 10.40 -21.88
C GLU A 44 -0.43 11.29 -20.75
N ARG A 45 -1.26 11.50 -19.71
CA ARG A 45 -0.92 12.29 -18.51
C ARG A 45 0.35 11.75 -17.85
N SER A 46 0.45 10.42 -17.72
CA SER A 46 1.61 9.73 -17.18
C SER A 46 2.82 9.72 -18.14
N SER A 47 2.65 9.99 -19.44
CA SER A 47 3.78 10.31 -20.32
C SER A 47 4.24 11.75 -20.11
N ARG A 48 3.36 12.73 -20.34
CA ARG A 48 3.66 14.17 -20.21
C ARG A 48 4.32 14.52 -18.88
N ILE A 49 3.90 13.88 -17.77
CA ILE A 49 4.56 14.02 -16.47
C ILE A 49 5.97 13.40 -16.44
N ARG A 50 6.23 12.22 -17.03
CA ARG A 50 7.60 11.68 -17.12
C ARG A 50 8.49 12.54 -18.01
N ASP A 51 7.96 13.00 -19.14
CA ASP A 51 8.65 13.85 -20.11
C ASP A 51 9.01 15.21 -19.47
N TRP A 52 8.11 15.77 -18.65
CA TRP A 52 8.37 16.94 -17.82
C TRP A 52 9.38 16.66 -16.69
N LEU A 53 9.27 15.55 -15.95
CA LEU A 53 10.20 15.18 -14.87
C LEU A 53 11.64 14.99 -15.38
N ALA A 54 11.82 14.58 -16.64
CA ALA A 54 13.12 14.49 -17.29
C ALA A 54 13.82 15.86 -17.47
N SER A 55 13.08 16.97 -17.55
CA SER A 55 13.64 18.34 -17.56
C SER A 55 14.22 18.80 -16.21
N GLN A 56 14.08 17.97 -15.16
CA GLN A 56 14.52 18.25 -13.80
C GLN A 56 13.92 19.52 -13.17
N PRO A 57 12.58 19.67 -13.15
CA PRO A 57 11.90 20.86 -12.61
C PRO A 57 12.22 21.08 -11.11
N PRO A 58 12.22 22.35 -10.65
CA PRO A 58 12.56 22.70 -9.27
C PRO A 58 11.55 22.16 -8.25
N THR A 59 11.99 22.03 -6.99
CA THR A 59 11.21 21.41 -5.90
C THR A 59 9.89 22.12 -5.57
N GLU A 60 9.74 23.38 -5.92
CA GLU A 60 8.52 24.16 -5.72
C GLU A 60 7.45 23.75 -6.75
N GLN A 61 7.78 23.82 -8.04
CA GLN A 61 6.89 23.35 -9.12
C GLN A 61 6.53 21.86 -8.96
N LEU A 62 7.46 21.01 -8.49
CA LEU A 62 7.17 19.62 -8.16
C LEU A 62 6.12 19.48 -7.04
N GLN A 63 6.14 20.34 -6.02
CA GLN A 63 5.14 20.34 -4.94
C GLN A 63 3.78 20.87 -5.42
N GLU A 64 3.76 21.92 -6.23
CA GLU A 64 2.54 22.49 -6.83
C GLU A 64 1.86 21.48 -7.75
N VAL A 65 2.60 20.93 -8.71
CA VAL A 65 2.08 19.88 -9.60
C VAL A 65 1.63 18.66 -8.81
N PHE A 66 2.38 18.20 -7.79
CA PHE A 66 1.94 17.07 -6.98
C PHE A 66 0.64 17.37 -6.22
N LYS A 67 0.52 18.55 -5.60
CA LYS A 67 -0.66 18.97 -4.84
C LYS A 67 -1.93 18.87 -5.69
N GLU A 68 -1.92 19.44 -6.89
CA GLU A 68 -3.09 19.46 -7.79
C GLU A 68 -3.32 18.10 -8.47
N LEU A 69 -2.25 17.44 -8.92
CA LEU A 69 -2.33 16.16 -9.63
C LEU A 69 -2.79 15.02 -8.70
N SER A 70 -2.45 15.06 -7.39
CA SER A 70 -2.80 14.00 -6.43
C SER A 70 -4.30 13.77 -6.26
N GLY A 71 -5.13 14.80 -6.46
CA GLY A 71 -6.59 14.69 -6.47
C GLY A 71 -7.18 14.26 -7.81
N ARG A 72 -6.46 14.49 -8.92
CA ARG A 72 -6.94 14.27 -10.31
C ARG A 72 -6.48 12.93 -10.91
N ASP A 73 -5.28 12.48 -10.59
CA ASP A 73 -4.70 11.22 -11.06
C ASP A 73 -3.61 10.70 -10.10
N LYS A 74 -3.94 9.65 -9.34
CA LYS A 74 -3.03 9.02 -8.37
C LYS A 74 -1.87 8.26 -9.04
N GLY A 75 -2.02 7.84 -10.29
CA GLY A 75 -0.97 7.16 -11.05
C GLY A 75 0.09 8.15 -11.50
N ALA A 76 -0.33 9.24 -12.16
CA ALA A 76 0.58 10.29 -12.60
C ALA A 76 1.23 11.04 -11.40
N ALA A 77 0.46 11.33 -10.34
CA ALA A 77 0.99 11.95 -9.13
C ALA A 77 2.04 11.10 -8.39
N ARG A 78 2.01 9.77 -8.57
CA ARG A 78 3.01 8.87 -7.97
C ARG A 78 4.42 9.16 -8.49
N ALA A 79 4.59 9.39 -9.80
CA ALA A 79 5.90 9.70 -10.38
C ALA A 79 6.48 11.02 -9.83
N VAL A 80 5.64 12.06 -9.69
CA VAL A 80 6.04 13.35 -9.09
C VAL A 80 6.42 13.18 -7.62
N ARG A 81 5.67 12.36 -6.87
CA ARG A 81 6.00 12.00 -5.49
C ARG A 81 7.31 11.23 -5.39
N GLU A 82 7.54 10.23 -6.24
CA GLU A 82 8.76 9.43 -6.21
C GLU A 82 10.00 10.29 -6.48
N ARG A 83 9.89 11.31 -7.36
CA ARG A 83 10.93 12.34 -7.57
C ARG A 83 11.10 13.29 -6.37
N LEU A 84 10.02 13.74 -5.73
CA LEU A 84 10.10 14.54 -4.49
C LEU A 84 10.74 13.77 -3.33
N ASP A 85 10.37 12.50 -3.16
CA ASP A 85 10.92 11.60 -2.15
C ASP A 85 12.38 11.20 -2.50
N GLU A 86 12.77 11.23 -3.77
CA GLU A 86 14.17 11.09 -4.23
C GLU A 86 15.00 12.33 -3.92
N ILE A 87 14.53 13.54 -4.23
CA ILE A 87 15.23 14.79 -3.90
C ILE A 87 15.39 14.94 -2.38
N ARG A 88 14.40 14.53 -1.58
CA ARG A 88 14.54 14.51 -0.11
C ARG A 88 15.63 13.52 0.35
N ARG A 89 15.75 12.35 -0.29
CA ARG A 89 16.82 11.38 -0.02
C ARG A 89 18.20 11.92 -0.44
N ALA A 90 18.30 12.58 -1.59
CA ALA A 90 19.53 13.22 -2.05
C ALA A 90 20.01 14.30 -1.07
N LYS A 91 19.14 15.24 -0.69
CA LYS A 91 19.45 16.28 0.31
C LYS A 91 19.85 15.72 1.68
N GLY A 92 19.25 14.59 2.09
CA GLY A 92 19.67 13.87 3.29
C GLY A 92 21.08 13.27 3.17
N GLN A 93 21.42 12.67 2.02
CA GLN A 93 22.77 12.17 1.74
C GLN A 93 23.81 13.30 1.60
N GLU A 94 23.42 14.46 1.08
CA GLU A 94 24.25 15.68 0.99
C GLU A 94 24.56 16.25 2.37
N ALA A 95 23.57 16.34 3.27
CA ALA A 95 23.78 16.77 4.66
C ALA A 95 24.73 15.82 5.42
N ILE A 96 24.48 14.50 5.32
CA ILE A 96 25.37 13.47 5.88
C ILE A 96 26.77 13.58 5.25
N ALA A 97 26.89 13.85 3.95
CA ALA A 97 28.18 14.01 3.30
C ALA A 97 28.93 15.25 3.80
N ALA A 98 28.25 16.38 4.04
CA ALA A 98 28.84 17.57 4.61
C ALA A 98 29.36 17.33 6.04
N GLU A 99 28.55 16.73 6.93
CA GLU A 99 28.98 16.39 8.29
C GLU A 99 30.22 15.47 8.32
N TRP A 100 30.26 14.45 7.45
CA TRP A 100 31.40 13.54 7.41
C TRP A 100 32.62 14.12 6.68
N ALA A 101 32.42 15.11 5.80
CA ALA A 101 33.50 15.87 5.19
C ALA A 101 34.16 16.82 6.20
N GLU A 102 33.38 17.54 7.00
CA GLU A 102 33.88 18.38 8.09
C GLU A 102 34.69 17.55 9.11
N LYS A 103 34.18 16.37 9.51
CA LYS A 103 34.91 15.43 10.37
C LYS A 103 36.24 14.97 9.76
N ALA A 104 36.30 14.75 8.44
CA ALA A 104 37.55 14.39 7.76
C ALA A 104 38.54 15.57 7.71
N GLN A 105 38.05 16.77 7.42
CA GLN A 105 38.86 17.99 7.40
C GLN A 105 39.44 18.30 8.78
N ALA A 106 38.66 18.12 9.85
CA ALA A 106 39.14 18.23 11.23
C ALA A 106 40.23 17.20 11.57
N LEU A 107 40.08 15.94 11.12
CA LEU A 107 41.10 14.90 11.29
C LEU A 107 42.39 15.19 10.48
N LEU A 108 42.28 15.74 9.27
CA LEU A 108 43.41 16.12 8.43
C LEU A 108 44.14 17.39 8.92
N ALA A 109 43.41 18.33 9.51
CA ALA A 109 43.95 19.57 10.08
C ALA A 109 44.54 19.38 11.49
N ALA A 110 44.34 18.22 12.14
CA ALA A 110 44.88 17.94 13.45
C ALA A 110 46.43 17.88 13.43
N PRO A 111 47.15 18.55 14.36
CA PRO A 111 48.61 18.53 14.42
C PRO A 111 49.18 17.15 14.84
N LYS A 112 48.33 16.28 15.39
CA LYS A 112 48.58 14.87 15.66
C LYS A 112 47.38 14.07 15.16
N LEU A 113 47.55 13.31 14.09
CA LEU A 113 46.54 12.36 13.60
C LEU A 113 46.68 11.03 14.36
N ASN A 114 45.55 10.47 14.80
CA ASN A 114 45.47 9.11 15.32
C ASN A 114 45.02 8.16 14.20
N ILE A 115 45.85 7.18 13.85
CA ILE A 115 45.56 6.19 12.78
C ILE A 115 44.25 5.44 13.07
N ALA A 116 43.99 5.10 14.34
CA ALA A 116 42.77 4.38 14.73
C ALA A 116 41.49 5.20 14.44
N ASP A 117 41.50 6.50 14.74
CA ASP A 117 40.35 7.39 14.51
C ASP A 117 40.15 7.69 13.02
N ALA A 118 41.25 7.79 12.26
CA ALA A 118 41.23 7.97 10.81
C ALA A 118 40.69 6.73 10.06
N LEU A 119 41.01 5.52 10.53
CA LEU A 119 40.43 4.27 10.05
C LEU A 119 38.97 4.08 10.51
N ALA A 120 38.63 4.54 11.72
CA ALA A 120 37.26 4.54 12.22
C ALA A 120 36.35 5.46 11.39
N TRP A 121 36.82 6.67 11.03
CA TRP A 121 36.08 7.62 10.18
C TRP A 121 35.57 6.97 8.89
N GLN A 122 36.40 6.21 8.15
CA GLN A 122 35.97 5.53 6.93
C GLN A 122 34.84 4.51 7.18
N ARG A 123 34.94 3.75 8.28
CA ARG A 123 33.95 2.74 8.66
C ARG A 123 32.64 3.35 9.14
N ASP A 124 32.72 4.37 9.97
CA ASP A 124 31.54 4.97 10.61
C ASP A 124 30.80 5.92 9.66
N ALA A 125 31.50 6.59 8.73
CA ALA A 125 30.88 7.25 7.59
C ALA A 125 30.10 6.25 6.71
N ALA A 126 30.68 5.09 6.38
CA ALA A 126 30.00 4.04 5.63
C ALA A 126 28.77 3.50 6.38
N LYS A 127 28.90 3.28 7.70
CA LYS A 127 27.82 2.83 8.58
C LYS A 127 26.69 3.85 8.73
N ALA A 128 27.00 5.15 8.65
CA ALA A 128 26.04 6.25 8.62
C ALA A 128 25.37 6.44 7.24
N GLY A 129 25.75 5.66 6.22
CA GLY A 129 25.21 5.78 4.86
C GLY A 129 25.79 6.96 4.06
N ALA A 130 26.94 7.51 4.47
CA ALA A 130 27.60 8.60 3.77
C ALA A 130 28.11 8.14 2.39
N PRO A 131 27.90 8.91 1.31
CA PRO A 131 28.27 8.52 -0.05
C PRO A 131 29.77 8.69 -0.31
N LEU A 132 30.60 7.83 0.29
CA LEU A 132 32.08 7.84 0.21
C LEU A 132 32.68 7.74 -1.21
N SER A 133 31.87 7.46 -2.24
CA SER A 133 32.26 7.47 -3.65
C SER A 133 31.95 8.78 -4.38
N ARG A 134 31.27 9.74 -3.73
CA ARG A 134 30.99 11.07 -4.27
C ARG A 134 31.90 12.11 -3.63
N GLU A 135 32.13 13.21 -4.34
CA GLU A 135 32.82 14.38 -3.80
C GLU A 135 31.94 15.09 -2.75
N PRO A 136 32.53 15.73 -1.72
CA PRO A 136 33.97 15.81 -1.45
C PRO A 136 34.56 14.58 -0.74
N LEU A 137 33.73 13.63 -0.28
CA LEU A 137 34.15 12.49 0.54
C LEU A 137 35.16 11.57 -0.15
N SER A 138 35.04 11.36 -1.46
CA SER A 138 35.97 10.55 -2.26
C SER A 138 37.41 11.07 -2.19
N LEU A 139 37.60 12.39 -2.34
CA LEU A 139 38.90 13.06 -2.25
C LEU A 139 39.44 13.04 -0.83
N LEU A 140 38.59 13.34 0.16
CA LEU A 140 38.97 13.29 1.59
C LEU A 140 39.37 11.88 2.02
N LYS A 141 38.73 10.83 1.49
CA LYS A 141 39.12 9.43 1.74
C LYS A 141 40.52 9.12 1.23
N VAL A 142 40.90 9.62 0.05
CA VAL A 142 42.25 9.47 -0.50
C VAL A 142 43.26 10.22 0.37
N GLN A 143 42.99 11.49 0.69
CA GLN A 143 43.86 12.32 1.55
C GLN A 143 44.09 11.69 2.94
N VAL A 144 43.05 11.15 3.58
CA VAL A 144 43.16 10.43 4.87
C VAL A 144 43.99 9.16 4.71
N ALA A 145 43.78 8.38 3.65
CA ALA A 145 44.55 7.16 3.41
C ALA A 145 46.03 7.45 3.14
N ASP A 146 46.35 8.50 2.38
CA ASP A 146 47.73 8.88 2.09
C ASP A 146 48.43 9.50 3.32
N ARG A 147 47.70 10.25 4.17
CA ARG A 147 48.21 10.73 5.46
C ARG A 147 48.54 9.55 6.40
N ILE A 148 47.73 8.48 6.40
CA ILE A 148 48.03 7.24 7.15
C ILE A 148 49.30 6.58 6.60
N LYS A 149 49.40 6.34 5.28
CA LYS A 149 50.57 5.69 4.66
C LYS A 149 51.88 6.38 5.01
N VAL A 150 51.93 7.72 5.01
CA VAL A 150 53.15 8.47 5.39
C VAL A 150 53.57 8.18 6.83
N ILE A 151 52.61 8.06 7.76
CA ILE A 151 52.90 7.74 9.16
C ILE A 151 53.32 6.26 9.30
N GLU A 152 52.70 5.35 8.56
CA GLU A 152 53.09 3.93 8.51
C GLU A 152 54.50 3.76 7.92
N ASP A 153 54.83 4.45 6.82
CA ASP A 153 56.17 4.46 6.22
C ASP A 153 57.24 4.97 7.21
N LEU A 154 56.94 6.02 7.97
CA LEU A 154 57.84 6.51 9.03
C LEU A 154 58.06 5.46 10.13
N GLN A 155 57.00 4.76 10.56
CA GLN A 155 57.12 3.67 11.55
C GLN A 155 58.00 2.52 11.04
N HIS A 156 57.82 2.09 9.78
CA HIS A 156 58.68 1.09 9.15
C HIS A 156 60.13 1.57 9.06
N ARG A 157 60.37 2.83 8.65
CA ARG A 157 61.73 3.41 8.61
C ARG A 157 62.40 3.48 9.98
N VAL A 158 61.67 3.79 11.06
CA VAL A 158 62.20 3.75 12.43
C VAL A 158 62.65 2.34 12.81
N GLN A 159 61.84 1.32 12.51
CA GLN A 159 62.21 -0.07 12.80
C GLN A 159 63.44 -0.52 11.98
N VAL A 160 63.53 -0.13 10.70
CA VAL A 160 64.72 -0.37 9.87
C VAL A 160 65.95 0.35 10.42
N GLN A 161 65.84 1.61 10.87
CA GLN A 161 66.98 2.32 11.46
C GLN A 161 67.41 1.72 12.81
N ARG A 162 66.47 1.25 13.63
CA ARG A 162 66.79 0.49 14.85
C ARG A 162 67.56 -0.78 14.55
N GLU A 163 67.19 -1.54 13.52
CA GLU A 163 67.91 -2.74 13.09
C GLU A 163 69.30 -2.40 12.53
N ALA A 164 69.42 -1.33 11.73
CA ALA A 164 70.70 -0.83 11.24
C ALA A 164 71.65 -0.40 12.39
N ALA A 165 71.12 0.24 13.44
CA ALA A 165 71.91 0.63 14.61
C ALA A 165 72.49 -0.58 15.34
N VAL A 166 71.68 -1.64 15.53
CA VAL A 166 72.12 -2.89 16.16
C VAL A 166 73.20 -3.57 15.31
N LEU A 167 73.04 -3.61 13.98
CA LEU A 167 74.05 -4.18 13.08
C LEU A 167 75.36 -3.37 13.07
N LEU A 168 75.30 -2.04 13.20
CA LEU A 168 76.49 -1.20 13.34
C LEU A 168 77.19 -1.42 14.70
N ALA A 169 76.43 -1.49 15.80
CA ALA A 169 77.00 -1.80 17.12
C ALA A 169 77.67 -3.19 17.15
N GLN A 170 76.99 -4.23 16.64
CA GLN A 170 77.56 -5.58 16.51
C GLN A 170 78.80 -5.61 15.61
N ARG A 171 78.84 -4.82 14.53
CA ARG A 171 80.03 -4.70 13.68
C ARG A 171 81.20 -4.05 14.40
N ILE A 172 80.96 -3.10 15.31
CA ILE A 172 81.98 -2.50 16.17
C ILE A 172 82.47 -3.51 17.22
N GLU A 173 81.56 -4.22 17.90
CA GLU A 173 81.89 -5.28 18.86
C GLU A 173 82.75 -6.39 18.23
N VAL A 174 82.41 -6.83 17.00
CA VAL A 174 83.17 -7.83 16.22
C VAL A 174 84.55 -7.33 15.75
N LEU A 175 84.88 -6.04 15.87
CA LEU A 175 86.24 -5.54 15.67
C LEU A 175 87.09 -5.60 16.96
N SER A 176 86.46 -5.59 18.14
CA SER A 176 87.19 -5.75 19.42
C SER A 176 87.82 -7.14 19.60
N THR A 177 87.35 -8.14 18.83
CA THR A 177 87.88 -9.51 18.80
C THR A 177 88.88 -9.78 17.67
N LYS A 178 89.19 -8.77 16.85
CA LYS A 178 90.20 -8.82 15.77
C LYS A 178 91.43 -8.00 16.13
N SER A 179 92.44 -8.01 15.25
CA SER A 179 93.64 -7.20 15.47
C SER A 179 93.32 -5.71 15.49
N TRP A 180 94.10 -4.93 16.24
CA TRP A 180 93.90 -3.48 16.29
C TRP A 180 94.08 -2.81 14.90
N ARG A 181 94.82 -3.46 14.00
CA ARG A 181 95.03 -3.00 12.62
C ARG A 181 93.80 -3.21 11.73
N ASP A 182 93.10 -4.33 11.87
CA ASP A 182 91.82 -4.56 11.20
C ASP A 182 90.76 -3.55 11.66
N ALA A 183 90.76 -3.26 12.97
CA ALA A 183 89.88 -2.27 13.57
C ALA A 183 90.20 -0.84 13.08
N GLN A 184 91.49 -0.47 13.01
CA GLN A 184 91.95 0.81 12.45
C GLN A 184 91.57 0.96 10.97
N ALA A 185 91.76 -0.09 10.16
CA ALA A 185 91.42 -0.07 8.73
C ALA A 185 89.91 0.10 8.48
N ALA A 186 89.05 -0.34 9.41
CA ALA A 186 87.61 -0.19 9.32
C ALA A 186 87.08 1.17 9.86
N LEU A 187 87.91 1.95 10.58
CA LEU A 187 87.49 3.13 11.35
C LEU A 187 86.81 4.21 10.51
N GLU A 188 87.41 4.62 9.38
CA GLU A 188 86.87 5.71 8.56
C GLU A 188 85.54 5.32 7.88
N LEU A 189 85.41 4.06 7.43
CA LEU A 189 84.16 3.57 6.86
C LEU A 189 83.05 3.53 7.93
N LEU A 190 83.36 3.03 9.14
CA LEU A 190 82.41 3.07 10.25
C LEU A 190 82.05 4.50 10.67
N ARG A 191 82.97 5.46 10.59
CA ARG A 191 82.70 6.87 10.88
C ARG A 191 81.67 7.44 9.90
N VAL A 192 81.80 7.13 8.61
CA VAL A 192 80.81 7.51 7.58
C VAL A 192 79.47 6.80 7.82
N ASP A 193 79.49 5.49 8.09
CA ASP A 193 78.27 4.71 8.33
C ASP A 193 77.48 5.22 9.56
N VAL A 194 78.16 5.49 10.67
CA VAL A 194 77.56 5.98 11.93
C VAL A 194 77.12 7.45 11.81
N ALA A 195 77.84 8.31 11.08
CA ALA A 195 77.39 9.67 10.81
C ALA A 195 76.12 9.68 9.96
N ARG A 196 76.11 8.92 8.86
CA ARG A 196 74.96 8.77 7.97
C ARG A 196 73.74 8.19 8.69
N TRP A 197 73.93 7.25 9.61
CA TRP A 197 72.86 6.73 10.45
C TRP A 197 72.24 7.83 11.33
N GLN A 198 73.07 8.68 11.93
CA GLN A 198 72.58 9.81 12.74
C GLN A 198 71.84 10.86 11.91
N GLU A 199 72.32 11.17 10.71
CA GLU A 199 71.62 12.05 9.75
C GLU A 199 70.23 11.49 9.44
N GLN A 200 70.12 10.20 9.09
CA GLN A 200 68.85 9.56 8.77
C GLN A 200 67.91 9.44 9.99
N ALA A 201 68.43 9.25 11.19
CA ALA A 201 67.63 9.30 12.42
C ALA A 201 67.08 10.72 12.66
N LEU A 202 67.89 11.77 12.41
CA LEU A 202 67.45 13.16 12.51
C LEU A 202 66.39 13.51 11.44
N GLU A 203 66.57 13.08 10.19
CA GLU A 203 65.58 13.24 9.11
C GLU A 203 64.20 12.68 9.51
N LEU A 204 64.15 11.49 10.10
CA LEU A 204 62.89 10.89 10.57
C LEU A 204 62.23 11.72 11.68
N THR A 205 63.01 12.23 12.65
CA THR A 205 62.47 13.10 13.71
C THR A 205 62.04 14.49 13.21
N GLY A 206 62.52 14.91 12.03
CA GLY A 206 62.19 16.19 11.40
C GLY A 206 60.94 16.19 10.52
N ASP A 207 60.33 15.02 10.23
CA ASP A 207 59.14 14.95 9.39
C ASP A 207 57.93 15.63 10.07
N ALA A 208 57.16 16.42 9.32
CA ALA A 208 55.95 17.10 9.81
C ALA A 208 54.84 16.14 10.32
N SER A 209 54.99 14.84 10.06
CA SER A 209 54.11 13.75 10.50
C SER A 209 54.64 13.02 11.73
N TRP A 210 55.87 13.29 12.19
CA TRP A 210 56.52 12.63 13.33
C TRP A 210 55.65 12.65 14.60
N ASN A 211 55.00 13.79 14.88
CA ASN A 211 54.06 13.94 15.99
C ASN A 211 52.87 12.96 15.94
N SER A 212 52.54 12.40 14.78
CA SER A 212 51.45 11.44 14.56
C SER A 212 51.89 9.98 14.61
N VAL A 213 53.19 9.71 14.74
CA VAL A 213 53.74 8.37 14.97
C VAL A 213 53.28 7.83 16.33
N GLU A 214 53.07 6.51 16.43
CA GLU A 214 52.70 5.86 17.69
C GLU A 214 53.79 6.04 18.74
N ALA A 215 53.40 6.31 19.99
CA ALA A 215 54.29 6.70 21.08
C ALA A 215 55.39 5.67 21.45
N ARG A 216 55.31 4.43 20.94
CA ARG A 216 56.34 3.40 21.11
C ARG A 216 57.57 3.58 20.21
N PHE A 217 57.46 4.24 19.06
CA PHE A 217 58.57 4.31 18.09
C PHE A 217 59.63 5.38 18.42
N PRO A 218 59.29 6.61 18.86
CA PRO A 218 60.30 7.60 19.26
C PRO A 218 61.29 7.09 20.32
N PRO A 219 60.87 6.52 21.48
CA PRO A 219 61.82 6.03 22.48
C PRO A 219 62.62 4.80 22.01
N LEU A 220 62.14 4.04 21.01
CA LEU A 220 62.92 2.97 20.39
C LEU A 220 64.05 3.51 19.48
N LEU A 221 63.82 4.63 18.79
CA LEU A 221 64.85 5.32 18.00
C LEU A 221 65.87 6.01 18.91
N ASP A 222 65.41 6.68 19.97
CA ASP A 222 66.29 7.34 20.94
C ASP A 222 67.16 6.32 21.72
N ALA A 223 66.59 5.16 22.08
CA ALA A 223 67.33 4.07 22.71
C ALA A 223 68.40 3.49 21.77
N SER A 224 68.07 3.23 20.49
CA SER A 224 69.04 2.71 19.52
C SER A 224 70.15 3.72 19.20
N ARG A 225 69.81 5.03 19.13
CA ARG A 225 70.77 6.12 19.03
C ARG A 225 71.74 6.13 20.21
N THR A 226 71.22 6.06 21.43
CA THR A 226 72.03 6.08 22.65
C THR A 226 72.95 4.85 22.73
N GLN A 227 72.43 3.66 22.40
CA GLN A 227 73.22 2.41 22.39
C GLN A 227 74.36 2.45 21.35
N LEU A 228 74.06 2.86 20.10
CA LEU A 228 75.09 2.97 19.06
C LEU A 228 76.16 4.01 19.42
N LEU A 229 75.76 5.18 19.94
CA LEU A 229 76.70 6.22 20.35
C LEU A 229 77.61 5.77 21.50
N VAL A 230 77.08 5.12 22.55
CA VAL A 230 77.90 4.62 23.67
C VAL A 230 78.97 3.63 23.19
N VAL A 231 78.63 2.72 22.27
CA VAL A 231 79.59 1.78 21.69
C VAL A 231 80.61 2.49 20.79
N TRP A 232 80.17 3.46 20.00
CA TRP A 232 81.02 4.21 19.07
C TRP A 232 82.01 5.17 19.77
N ASP A 233 81.54 5.91 20.77
CA ASP A 233 82.31 6.89 21.53
C ASP A 233 83.32 6.22 22.48
N ALA A 234 83.11 4.94 22.82
CA ALA A 234 84.13 4.11 23.47
C ALA A 234 85.16 3.54 22.48
N PHE A 235 84.73 3.18 21.27
CA PHE A 235 85.56 2.55 20.23
C PHE A 235 86.59 3.50 19.62
N GLN A 236 86.21 4.74 19.28
CA GLN A 236 87.14 5.73 18.70
C GLN A 236 88.39 5.99 19.58
N PRO A 237 88.29 6.35 20.87
CA PRO A 237 89.46 6.59 21.70
C PRO A 237 90.26 5.31 21.97
N ALA A 238 89.61 4.14 22.07
CA ALA A 238 90.30 2.86 22.25
C ALA A 238 91.22 2.52 21.07
N ILE A 239 90.80 2.79 19.82
CA ILE A 239 91.66 2.64 18.64
C ILE A 239 92.76 3.72 18.61
N ALA A 240 92.42 4.99 18.86
CA ALA A 240 93.43 6.06 18.89
C ALA A 240 94.55 5.76 19.91
N GLN A 241 94.17 5.21 21.07
CA GLN A 241 95.10 4.73 22.09
C GLN A 241 95.91 3.51 21.63
N ALA A 242 95.30 2.55 20.93
CA ALA A 242 96.01 1.39 20.38
C ALA A 242 97.07 1.80 19.34
N VAL A 243 96.75 2.77 18.46
CA VAL A 243 97.68 3.32 17.48
C VAL A 243 98.84 4.03 18.18
N ALA A 244 98.57 4.96 19.10
CA ALA A 244 99.63 5.65 19.87
C ALA A 244 100.49 4.67 20.68
N ALA A 245 99.90 3.61 21.23
CA ALA A 245 100.60 2.55 21.95
C ALA A 245 101.44 1.63 21.05
N SER A 246 101.24 1.67 19.72
CA SER A 246 102.10 1.00 18.73
C SER A 246 103.30 1.85 18.31
N GLU A 247 103.23 3.17 18.47
CA GLU A 247 104.27 4.13 18.10
C GLU A 247 105.21 4.47 19.28
N ASP A 248 104.66 4.59 20.51
CA ASP A 248 105.44 4.73 21.75
C ASP A 248 105.26 3.50 22.66
N VAL A 249 106.38 2.96 23.13
CA VAL A 249 106.47 1.83 24.07
C VAL A 249 106.02 2.21 25.49
N ASN A 250 106.07 3.50 25.85
CA ASN A 250 105.68 4.01 27.17
C ASN A 250 104.19 4.40 27.25
N ALA A 251 103.54 4.65 26.11
CA ALA A 251 102.13 5.03 26.05
C ALA A 251 101.21 3.94 26.66
N PRO A 252 100.10 4.33 27.32
CA PRO A 252 99.23 3.40 28.03
C PRO A 252 98.49 2.46 27.08
N LEU A 253 98.42 1.17 27.41
CA LEU A 253 97.74 0.14 26.60
C LEU A 253 96.22 0.41 26.50
N PRO A 254 95.59 0.10 25.35
CA PRO A 254 94.16 0.31 25.14
C PRO A 254 93.29 -0.57 26.06
N PRO A 255 92.03 -0.19 26.31
CA PRO A 255 91.13 -0.92 27.20
C PRO A 255 90.59 -2.25 26.64
N VAL A 256 90.83 -2.54 25.35
CA VAL A 256 90.39 -3.79 24.69
C VAL A 256 91.47 -4.87 24.87
N PRO A 257 91.18 -6.00 25.56
CA PRO A 257 92.22 -6.96 25.94
C PRO A 257 93.00 -7.57 24.78
N VAL A 258 92.34 -7.86 23.65
CA VAL A 258 92.99 -8.44 22.46
C VAL A 258 94.06 -7.49 21.91
N TRP A 259 93.71 -6.22 21.76
CA TRP A 259 94.63 -5.18 21.27
C TRP A 259 95.76 -4.91 22.28
N ALA A 260 95.44 -4.95 23.59
CA ALA A 260 96.43 -4.81 24.65
C ALA A 260 97.44 -5.97 24.65
N ASP A 261 97.01 -7.21 24.43
CA ASP A 261 97.90 -8.38 24.33
C ASP A 261 98.75 -8.36 23.06
N GLU A 262 98.20 -7.99 21.90
CA GLU A 262 98.99 -7.77 20.67
C GLU A 262 100.12 -6.75 20.89
N LEU A 263 99.83 -5.65 21.61
CA LEU A 263 100.79 -4.60 21.92
C LEU A 263 101.78 -5.00 23.03
N ARG A 264 101.38 -5.81 24.02
CA ARG A 264 102.30 -6.42 25.00
C ARG A 264 103.33 -7.29 24.30
N VAL A 265 102.88 -8.18 23.41
CA VAL A 265 103.77 -9.05 22.61
C VAL A 265 104.72 -8.22 21.74
N ALA A 266 104.22 -7.17 21.07
CA ALA A 266 105.07 -6.27 20.28
C ALA A 266 106.13 -5.53 21.13
N ARG A 267 105.82 -5.22 22.39
CA ARG A 267 106.75 -4.61 23.36
C ARG A 267 107.66 -5.62 24.09
N GLY A 268 107.55 -6.91 23.80
CA GLY A 268 108.29 -7.98 24.51
C GLY A 268 107.83 -8.23 25.94
N LEU A 269 106.64 -7.74 26.31
CA LEU A 269 106.02 -7.91 27.63
C LEU A 269 105.15 -9.18 27.65
N PRO A 270 105.01 -9.86 28.81
CA PRO A 270 104.06 -10.95 28.95
C PRO A 270 102.62 -10.47 28.72
N THR A 271 101.83 -11.29 28.02
CA THR A 271 100.37 -11.11 27.89
C THR A 271 99.68 -11.21 29.25
N GLU A 272 98.42 -10.76 29.37
CA GLU A 272 97.72 -10.72 30.66
C GLU A 272 97.60 -12.11 31.29
N ALA A 273 97.31 -13.13 30.48
CA ALA A 273 97.30 -14.54 30.86
C ALA A 273 98.65 -15.07 31.38
N ALA A 274 99.77 -14.47 30.97
CA ALA A 274 101.11 -14.80 31.45
C ALA A 274 101.51 -13.95 32.67
N SER A 275 101.12 -12.68 32.74
CA SER A 275 101.43 -11.78 33.88
C SER A 275 100.69 -12.15 35.17
N ALA A 276 99.58 -12.91 35.07
CA ALA A 276 98.87 -13.45 36.23
C ALA A 276 99.68 -14.49 37.03
N ALA A 277 100.83 -14.95 36.52
CA ALA A 277 101.63 -16.05 37.08
C ALA A 277 102.55 -15.66 38.26
N LYS A 278 101.97 -15.15 39.36
CA LYS A 278 102.58 -14.91 40.70
C LYS A 278 103.59 -13.74 40.80
N PRO A 279 103.69 -13.10 41.98
CA PRO A 279 104.59 -13.60 43.04
C PRO A 279 103.89 -14.29 44.23
N ALA A 280 104.68 -14.80 45.19
CA ALA A 280 104.22 -15.67 46.27
C ALA A 280 103.77 -14.94 47.55
N ARG A 281 102.92 -15.61 48.35
CA ARG A 281 102.69 -15.33 49.78
C ARG A 281 102.89 -16.58 50.63
N VAL A 282 103.28 -16.36 51.88
CA VAL A 282 103.70 -17.38 52.86
C VAL A 282 102.59 -18.39 53.15
N ALA A 283 102.96 -19.67 53.26
CA ALA A 283 102.04 -20.76 53.54
C ALA A 283 101.41 -20.65 54.93
N LYS A 284 100.08 -20.61 54.99
CA LYS A 284 99.29 -21.08 56.13
C LYS A 284 99.04 -22.59 55.97
N PRO A 285 98.76 -23.34 57.06
CA PRO A 285 98.64 -24.81 56.99
C PRO A 285 97.60 -25.22 55.94
N LYS A 286 97.98 -26.18 55.08
CA LYS A 286 97.05 -26.80 54.12
C LYS A 286 95.90 -27.46 54.88
N ALA A 287 94.66 -27.08 54.55
CA ALA A 287 93.52 -27.94 54.81
C ALA A 287 93.71 -29.28 54.06
N ALA A 288 93.15 -30.36 54.60
CA ALA A 288 93.17 -31.66 53.93
C ALA A 288 92.49 -31.55 52.54
N PRO A 289 93.01 -32.23 51.49
CA PRO A 289 92.50 -32.07 50.13
C PRO A 289 91.00 -32.35 50.02
N GLU A 290 90.52 -33.38 50.72
CA GLU A 290 89.09 -33.72 50.81
C GLU A 290 88.20 -32.55 51.27
N VAL A 291 88.71 -31.66 52.14
CA VAL A 291 87.93 -30.51 52.66
C VAL A 291 87.82 -29.43 51.59
N VAL A 292 88.85 -29.26 50.77
CA VAL A 292 88.84 -28.35 49.61
C VAL A 292 87.94 -28.91 48.52
N GLU A 293 88.05 -30.20 48.18
CA GLU A 293 87.20 -30.86 47.19
C GLU A 293 85.72 -30.81 47.58
N LYS A 294 85.37 -31.14 48.82
CA LYS A 294 83.98 -31.06 49.33
C LYS A 294 83.46 -29.61 49.36
N ALA A 295 84.32 -28.62 49.59
CA ALA A 295 83.97 -27.19 49.54
C ALA A 295 83.75 -26.68 48.10
N VAL A 296 84.59 -27.10 47.16
CA VAL A 296 84.45 -26.77 45.73
C VAL A 296 83.19 -27.44 45.15
N GLN A 297 82.91 -28.70 45.55
CA GLN A 297 81.72 -29.41 45.10
C GLN A 297 80.43 -28.75 45.61
N SER A 298 80.33 -28.43 46.91
CA SER A 298 79.12 -27.81 47.46
C SER A 298 78.82 -26.42 46.85
N VAL A 299 79.85 -25.68 46.45
CA VAL A 299 79.70 -24.42 45.70
C VAL A 299 79.22 -24.68 44.27
N ARG A 300 79.78 -25.67 43.56
CA ARG A 300 79.36 -26.03 42.19
C ARG A 300 77.92 -26.53 42.15
N ASP A 301 77.52 -27.36 43.11
CA ASP A 301 76.16 -27.88 43.19
C ASP A 301 75.14 -26.73 43.44
N ALA A 302 75.48 -25.77 44.31
CA ALA A 302 74.66 -24.59 44.56
C ALA A 302 74.67 -23.58 43.38
N LEU A 303 75.78 -23.48 42.65
CA LEU A 303 75.92 -22.65 41.46
C LEU A 303 75.07 -23.20 40.31
N ALA A 304 75.13 -24.50 40.03
CA ALA A 304 74.35 -25.14 38.98
C ALA A 304 72.82 -25.01 39.21
N VAL A 305 72.37 -25.03 40.48
CA VAL A 305 70.98 -24.72 40.82
C VAL A 305 70.64 -23.26 40.52
N LEU A 306 71.51 -22.30 40.85
CA LEU A 306 71.28 -20.90 40.52
C LEU A 306 71.23 -20.65 39.02
N GLU A 307 72.24 -21.13 38.28
CA GLU A 307 72.37 -21.00 36.83
C GLU A 307 71.12 -21.57 36.13
N LYS A 308 70.65 -22.74 36.57
CA LYS A 308 69.40 -23.35 36.06
C LYS A 308 68.18 -22.46 36.32
N GLU A 309 67.93 -22.04 37.56
CA GLU A 309 66.76 -21.20 37.88
C GLU A 309 66.82 -19.81 37.21
N THR A 310 68.02 -19.29 36.89
CA THR A 310 68.17 -18.08 36.05
C THR A 310 67.90 -18.36 34.57
N ALA A 311 68.35 -19.50 34.02
CA ALA A 311 68.13 -19.87 32.62
C ALA A 311 66.67 -20.23 32.33
N GLU A 312 65.96 -20.82 33.31
CA GLU A 312 64.51 -21.06 33.25
C GLU A 312 63.67 -19.79 33.56
N GLY A 313 64.32 -18.67 33.91
CA GLY A 313 63.68 -17.37 34.11
C GLY A 313 62.88 -17.24 35.42
N HIS A 314 63.04 -18.16 36.36
CA HIS A 314 62.24 -18.27 37.58
C HIS A 314 62.69 -17.26 38.66
N GLY A 315 62.47 -15.96 38.46
CA GLY A 315 62.97 -14.88 39.36
C GLY A 315 62.77 -15.07 40.87
N LYS A 316 61.69 -15.71 41.32
CA LYS A 316 61.50 -16.07 42.74
C LYS A 316 62.39 -17.23 43.22
N ALA A 317 62.60 -18.24 42.37
CA ALA A 317 63.47 -19.38 42.67
C ALA A 317 64.95 -19.00 42.54
N SER A 318 65.33 -18.21 41.53
CA SER A 318 66.70 -17.71 41.38
C SER A 318 67.11 -16.75 42.50
N ALA A 319 66.22 -15.90 43.02
CA ALA A 319 66.48 -15.11 44.23
C ALA A 319 66.74 -16.00 45.47
N GLY A 320 65.97 -17.09 45.63
CA GLY A 320 66.18 -18.10 46.67
C GLY A 320 67.50 -18.87 46.52
N ALA A 321 67.81 -19.32 45.30
CA ALA A 321 69.06 -19.99 44.96
C ALA A 321 70.28 -19.06 45.13
N ALA A 322 70.14 -17.75 44.82
CA ALA A 322 71.18 -16.75 45.05
C ALA A 322 71.42 -16.52 46.55
N ALA A 323 70.37 -16.55 47.38
CA ALA A 323 70.51 -16.52 48.83
C ALA A 323 71.20 -17.80 49.38
N ALA A 324 70.84 -18.97 48.85
CA ALA A 324 71.46 -20.25 49.19
C ALA A 324 72.96 -20.28 48.80
N LEU A 325 73.31 -19.88 47.56
CA LEU A 325 74.69 -19.78 47.10
C LEU A 325 75.50 -18.81 47.97
N ARG A 326 74.97 -17.61 48.28
CA ARG A 326 75.60 -16.67 49.23
C ARG A 326 75.83 -17.29 50.62
N ALA A 327 74.94 -18.17 51.09
CA ALA A 327 75.12 -18.88 52.35
C ALA A 327 76.21 -19.96 52.27
N VAL A 328 76.28 -20.73 51.17
CA VAL A 328 77.36 -21.71 50.92
C VAL A 328 78.71 -21.02 50.82
N LEU A 329 78.82 -19.91 50.07
CA LEU A 329 80.03 -19.10 49.95
C LEU A 329 80.52 -18.54 51.30
N LYS A 330 79.60 -18.17 52.21
CA LYS A 330 79.95 -17.70 53.56
C LYS A 330 80.71 -18.76 54.37
N VAL A 331 80.48 -20.05 54.10
CA VAL A 331 81.17 -21.18 54.76
C VAL A 331 82.40 -21.63 53.97
N HIS A 332 82.25 -21.79 52.65
CA HIS A 332 83.24 -22.46 51.80
C HIS A 332 84.18 -21.53 51.02
N GLY A 333 83.86 -20.23 50.91
CA GLY A 333 84.53 -19.24 50.06
C GLY A 333 86.06 -19.22 50.13
N LYS A 334 86.64 -19.49 51.30
CA LYS A 334 88.10 -19.48 51.53
C LYS A 334 88.86 -20.66 50.88
N HIS A 335 88.15 -21.58 50.21
CA HIS A 335 88.70 -22.79 49.61
C HIS A 335 88.41 -22.90 48.10
N ILE A 336 87.90 -21.82 47.48
CA ILE A 336 87.52 -21.75 46.07
C ILE A 336 88.72 -21.22 45.25
N ASP A 337 88.81 -21.60 43.97
CA ASP A 337 89.75 -21.03 43.00
C ASP A 337 89.12 -19.87 42.21
N GLY A 338 89.94 -18.91 41.77
CA GLY A 338 89.45 -17.65 41.18
C GLY A 338 88.57 -17.78 39.93
N ALA A 339 88.66 -18.89 39.19
CA ALA A 339 87.79 -19.14 38.04
C ALA A 339 86.35 -19.47 38.50
N LEU A 340 86.20 -20.29 39.54
CA LEU A 340 84.91 -20.60 40.14
C LEU A 340 84.36 -19.39 40.93
N GLU A 341 85.20 -18.56 41.55
CA GLU A 341 84.77 -17.28 42.15
C GLU A 341 84.19 -16.32 41.09
N GLN A 342 84.78 -16.24 39.89
CA GLN A 342 84.26 -15.44 38.78
C GLN A 342 82.92 -15.97 38.25
N GLN A 343 82.79 -17.28 38.03
CA GLN A 343 81.52 -17.90 37.61
C GLN A 343 80.39 -17.62 38.61
N VAL A 344 80.68 -17.80 39.91
CA VAL A 344 79.79 -17.45 41.01
C VAL A 344 79.38 -15.97 40.98
N HIS A 345 80.31 -15.06 40.71
CA HIS A 345 79.99 -13.63 40.66
C HIS A 345 79.06 -13.31 39.49
N THR A 346 79.34 -13.82 38.29
CA THR A 346 78.50 -13.66 37.09
C THR A 346 77.08 -14.19 37.31
N ALA A 347 76.93 -15.39 37.88
CA ALA A 347 75.60 -15.97 38.16
C ALA A 347 74.83 -15.16 39.22
N LEU A 348 75.50 -14.62 40.25
CA LEU A 348 74.88 -13.76 41.26
C LEU A 348 74.49 -12.37 40.74
N VAL A 349 75.19 -11.85 39.72
CA VAL A 349 74.81 -10.62 39.01
C VAL A 349 73.59 -10.87 38.13
N ALA A 350 73.63 -11.89 37.25
CA ALA A 350 72.52 -12.25 36.37
C ALA A 350 71.22 -12.52 37.15
N ALA A 351 71.31 -13.20 38.30
CA ALA A 351 70.17 -13.40 39.19
C ALA A 351 69.61 -12.09 39.79
N GLY A 352 70.49 -11.15 40.15
CA GLY A 352 70.09 -9.83 40.67
C GLY A 352 69.45 -8.94 39.61
N GLU A 353 69.96 -8.97 38.38
CA GLU A 353 69.37 -8.27 37.23
C GLU A 353 67.97 -8.82 36.91
N LEU A 354 67.79 -10.14 36.97
CA LEU A 354 66.50 -10.80 36.73
C LEU A 354 65.49 -10.52 37.84
N GLU A 355 65.91 -10.46 39.11
CA GLU A 355 65.08 -10.01 40.24
C GLU A 355 64.68 -8.52 40.10
N GLY A 356 65.61 -7.68 39.61
CA GLY A 356 65.38 -6.26 39.30
C GLY A 356 64.35 -6.07 38.18
N TRP A 357 64.52 -6.79 37.07
CA TRP A 357 63.58 -6.78 35.94
C TRP A 357 62.18 -7.28 36.33
N GLN A 358 62.07 -8.33 37.16
CA GLN A 358 60.76 -8.77 37.64
C GLN A 358 60.09 -7.77 38.60
N ARG A 359 60.85 -7.08 39.47
CA ARG A 359 60.30 -5.95 40.25
C ARG A 359 59.81 -4.82 39.35
N TRP A 360 60.65 -4.37 38.40
CA TRP A 360 60.30 -3.27 37.50
C TRP A 360 59.09 -3.60 36.64
N SER A 361 59.02 -4.81 36.07
CA SER A 361 57.87 -5.32 35.33
C SER A 361 56.58 -5.35 36.16
N ALA A 362 56.65 -5.87 37.41
CA ALA A 362 55.51 -5.89 38.31
C ALA A 362 55.05 -4.48 38.73
N ASP A 363 55.97 -3.55 38.96
CA ASP A 363 55.64 -2.17 39.29
C ASP A 363 55.12 -1.37 38.08
N GLN A 364 55.61 -1.61 36.87
CA GLN A 364 54.98 -1.09 35.65
C GLN A 364 53.53 -1.57 35.52
N VAL A 365 53.25 -2.86 35.72
CA VAL A 365 51.85 -3.37 35.72
C VAL A 365 51.00 -2.74 36.82
N ARG A 366 51.56 -2.43 37.99
CA ARG A 366 50.85 -1.73 39.08
C ARG A 366 50.60 -0.25 38.76
N GLU A 367 51.55 0.46 38.18
CA GLU A 367 51.37 1.84 37.70
C GLU A 367 50.28 1.90 36.63
N ASP A 368 50.30 0.95 35.70
CA ASP A 368 49.29 0.79 34.65
C ASP A 368 47.89 0.49 35.24
N LEU A 369 47.80 -0.22 36.37
CA LEU A 369 46.54 -0.45 37.11
C LEU A 369 46.07 0.78 37.92
N VAL A 370 46.99 1.57 38.50
CA VAL A 370 46.68 2.86 39.13
C VAL A 370 46.09 3.81 38.09
N ALA A 371 46.77 3.99 36.95
CA ALA A 371 46.31 4.85 35.86
C ALA A 371 44.93 4.43 35.33
N LYS A 372 44.67 3.12 35.20
CA LYS A 372 43.35 2.60 34.81
C LYS A 372 42.27 2.85 35.86
N ALA A 373 42.60 2.81 37.16
CA ALA A 373 41.66 3.11 38.24
C ALA A 373 41.33 4.62 38.30
N GLU A 374 42.33 5.50 38.20
CA GLU A 374 42.16 6.96 38.15
C GLU A 374 41.34 7.38 36.89
N ALA A 375 41.57 6.73 35.75
CA ALA A 375 40.83 6.95 34.50
C ALA A 375 39.35 6.49 34.52
N LEU A 376 38.89 5.78 35.57
CA LEU A 376 37.45 5.54 35.78
C LEU A 376 36.72 6.79 36.30
N LEU A 377 37.44 7.70 36.96
CA LEU A 377 36.92 8.96 37.50
C LEU A 377 37.16 10.12 36.53
N ASN A 378 38.39 10.23 36.02
CA ASN A 378 38.86 11.35 35.19
C ASN A 378 38.52 11.15 33.70
N ARG A 379 37.34 10.62 33.39
CA ARG A 379 36.90 10.31 32.02
C ARG A 379 36.27 11.56 31.36
N PRO A 380 36.63 11.93 30.12
CA PRO A 380 36.00 13.07 29.44
C PRO A 380 34.49 12.88 29.27
N GLU A 381 33.76 14.00 29.31
CA GLU A 381 32.30 14.02 29.19
C GLU A 381 31.82 13.33 27.91
N GLY A 382 30.71 12.60 27.99
CA GLY A 382 30.22 11.73 26.91
C GLY A 382 30.87 10.34 26.83
N GLN A 383 32.01 10.09 27.50
CA GLN A 383 32.63 8.75 27.57
C GLN A 383 32.44 8.01 28.91
N ALA A 384 31.66 8.55 29.84
CA ALA A 384 31.44 7.96 31.16
C ALA A 384 30.88 6.53 31.10
N LEU A 385 31.45 5.60 31.89
CA LEU A 385 30.94 4.24 31.98
C LEU A 385 29.67 4.21 32.85
N GLY A 386 28.59 3.65 32.31
CA GLY A 386 27.38 3.38 33.11
C GLY A 386 27.70 2.45 34.29
N GLY A 387 27.14 2.72 35.46
CA GLY A 387 27.62 2.20 36.76
C GLY A 387 27.77 0.68 36.86
N ARG A 388 26.99 -0.12 36.13
CA ARG A 388 27.21 -1.57 36.02
C ARG A 388 28.59 -1.91 35.46
N LYS A 389 28.99 -1.29 34.36
CA LYS A 389 30.31 -1.49 33.74
C LYS A 389 31.41 -1.02 34.69
N MET A 390 31.19 0.10 35.39
CA MET A 390 32.11 0.62 36.40
C MET A 390 32.30 -0.36 37.58
N GLN A 391 31.24 -1.01 38.03
CA GLN A 391 31.29 -2.08 39.05
C GLN A 391 32.04 -3.32 38.54
N GLU A 392 31.79 -3.72 37.29
CA GLU A 392 32.46 -4.86 36.65
C GLU A 392 33.96 -4.58 36.42
N THR A 393 34.34 -3.35 36.04
CA THR A 393 35.76 -2.94 35.90
C THR A 393 36.46 -2.78 37.24
N LEU A 394 35.80 -2.28 38.30
CA LEU A 394 36.39 -2.23 39.64
C LEU A 394 36.68 -3.64 40.18
N ARG A 395 35.81 -4.62 39.87
CA ARG A 395 36.06 -6.01 40.21
C ARG A 395 37.24 -6.59 39.43
N SER A 396 37.35 -6.34 38.13
CA SER A 396 38.46 -6.86 37.32
C SER A 396 39.80 -6.20 37.68
N LEU A 397 39.83 -4.88 37.95
CA LEU A 397 41.03 -4.20 38.42
C LEU A 397 41.52 -4.75 39.77
N ARG A 398 40.61 -4.97 40.73
CA ARG A 398 40.98 -5.55 42.05
C ARG A 398 41.53 -6.97 41.93
N GLU A 399 40.99 -7.80 41.04
CA GLU A 399 41.55 -9.13 40.78
C GLU A 399 42.88 -9.05 40.01
N GLN A 400 43.01 -8.17 39.01
CA GLN A 400 44.27 -7.95 38.28
C GLN A 400 45.40 -7.47 39.21
N TRP A 401 45.11 -6.58 40.16
CA TRP A 401 46.06 -6.19 41.20
C TRP A 401 46.50 -7.41 42.02
N LYS A 402 45.55 -8.22 42.49
CA LYS A 402 45.82 -9.46 43.24
C LYS A 402 46.62 -10.49 42.44
N GLN A 403 46.51 -10.52 41.10
CA GLN A 403 47.35 -11.35 40.24
C GLN A 403 48.78 -10.79 40.12
N ALA A 404 48.95 -9.47 39.94
CA ALA A 404 50.27 -8.83 39.93
C ALA A 404 51.02 -9.00 41.28
N ASP A 405 50.30 -8.91 42.40
CA ASP A 405 50.88 -8.99 43.76
C ASP A 405 51.28 -10.42 44.18
N GLN A 406 50.80 -11.47 43.48
CA GLN A 406 51.28 -12.84 43.68
C GLN A 406 52.72 -13.04 43.15
N GLY A 407 53.18 -12.19 42.21
CA GLY A 407 54.49 -12.30 41.56
C GLY A 407 55.59 -11.50 42.25
N GLY A 408 55.40 -10.19 42.45
CA GLY A 408 56.46 -9.27 42.89
C GLY A 408 56.57 -9.05 44.40
N ALA A 409 57.60 -8.30 44.82
CA ALA A 409 57.62 -7.68 46.15
C ALA A 409 56.54 -6.57 46.24
N PRO A 410 55.87 -6.35 47.38
CA PRO A 410 54.74 -5.42 47.48
C PRO A 410 55.18 -3.95 47.45
N ASN A 411 54.58 -3.15 46.55
CA ASN A 411 54.78 -1.70 46.49
C ASN A 411 53.61 -0.98 47.19
N HIS A 412 53.78 -0.70 48.48
CA HIS A 412 52.76 -0.05 49.31
C HIS A 412 52.40 1.38 48.87
N GLY A 413 53.27 2.07 48.12
CA GLY A 413 53.00 3.41 47.60
C GLY A 413 51.99 3.39 46.46
N LEU A 414 52.20 2.49 45.49
CA LEU A 414 51.25 2.27 44.39
C LEU A 414 49.92 1.69 44.89
N TRP A 415 49.97 0.76 45.86
CA TRP A 415 48.75 0.17 46.44
C TRP A 415 47.81 1.20 47.06
N LYS A 416 48.33 2.19 47.80
CA LYS A 416 47.50 3.25 48.40
C LYS A 416 46.78 4.07 47.33
N LYS A 417 47.48 4.53 46.29
CA LYS A 417 46.87 5.25 45.17
C LYS A 417 45.78 4.43 44.49
N PHE A 418 46.06 3.14 44.26
CA PHE A 418 45.12 2.21 43.64
C PHE A 418 43.84 2.03 44.48
N ASP A 419 43.97 1.83 45.79
CA ASP A 419 42.81 1.65 46.67
C ASP A 419 42.04 2.96 46.89
N GLU A 420 42.72 4.11 47.02
CA GLU A 420 42.09 5.43 47.06
C GLU A 420 41.26 5.70 45.80
N ALA A 421 41.82 5.45 44.61
CA ALA A 421 41.10 5.57 43.33
C ALA A 421 39.93 4.56 43.23
N CYS A 422 40.13 3.30 43.61
CA CYS A 422 39.08 2.29 43.61
C CYS A 422 37.94 2.61 44.59
N ASN A 423 38.24 3.18 45.76
CA ASN A 423 37.24 3.53 46.78
C ASN A 423 36.49 4.82 46.42
N ALA A 424 37.15 5.79 45.78
CA ALA A 424 36.47 6.94 45.19
C ALA A 424 35.52 6.52 44.05
N ALA A 425 35.95 5.61 43.18
CA ALA A 425 35.13 5.03 42.12
C ALA A 425 33.99 4.15 42.67
N HIS A 426 34.18 3.45 43.80
CA HIS A 426 33.13 2.66 44.45
C HIS A 426 31.94 3.52 44.89
N LYS A 427 32.19 4.74 45.42
CA LYS A 427 31.13 5.68 45.83
C LYS A 427 30.21 6.11 44.68
N VAL A 428 30.76 6.22 43.47
CA VAL A 428 29.96 6.50 42.25
C VAL A 428 29.05 5.31 41.91
N VAL A 429 29.53 4.08 42.09
CA VAL A 429 28.73 2.86 41.92
C VAL A 429 27.67 2.72 43.01
N GLU A 430 27.98 3.07 44.26
CA GLU A 430 27.00 3.09 45.37
C GLU A 430 25.85 4.06 45.09
N ALA A 431 26.16 5.32 44.73
CA ALA A 431 25.15 6.30 44.36
C ALA A 431 24.29 5.87 43.16
N TRP A 432 24.87 5.17 42.18
CA TRP A 432 24.14 4.58 41.06
C TRP A 432 23.26 3.39 41.45
N LEU A 433 23.73 2.51 42.35
CA LEU A 433 22.94 1.39 42.88
C LEU A 433 21.77 1.87 43.75
N ASP A 434 21.99 2.90 44.55
CA ASP A 434 20.94 3.52 45.37
C ASP A 434 19.91 4.24 44.49
N LYS A 435 20.34 4.95 43.44
CA LYS A 435 19.44 5.53 42.43
C LYS A 435 18.59 4.47 41.73
N ILE A 436 19.17 3.34 41.32
CA ILE A 436 18.38 2.23 40.74
C ILE A 436 17.40 1.65 41.77
N ARG A 437 17.76 1.62 43.06
CA ARG A 437 16.86 1.17 44.12
C ARG A 437 15.68 2.13 44.34
N THR A 438 15.89 3.44 44.26
CA THR A 438 14.81 4.44 44.33
C THR A 438 13.94 4.39 43.09
N GLU A 439 14.51 4.39 41.88
CA GLU A 439 13.76 4.27 40.62
C GLU A 439 12.89 2.99 40.58
N ALA A 440 13.45 1.83 40.98
CA ALA A 440 12.68 0.59 41.06
C ALA A 440 11.56 0.61 42.13
N ALA A 441 11.76 1.33 43.24
CA ALA A 441 10.74 1.51 44.28
C ALA A 441 9.63 2.48 43.81
N GLU A 442 9.99 3.57 43.15
CA GLU A 442 9.07 4.52 42.53
C GLU A 442 8.23 3.85 41.45
N HIS A 443 8.84 3.09 40.54
CA HIS A 443 8.13 2.34 39.51
C HIS A 443 7.22 1.23 40.09
N LYS A 444 7.62 0.58 41.20
CA LYS A 444 6.74 -0.33 41.95
C LYS A 444 5.53 0.43 42.53
N ALA A 445 5.75 1.58 43.14
CA ALA A 445 4.69 2.40 43.73
C ALA A 445 3.73 2.96 42.67
N GLN A 446 4.24 3.47 41.55
CA GLN A 446 3.47 3.92 40.38
C GLN A 446 2.59 2.80 39.81
N ARG A 447 3.13 1.58 39.68
CA ARG A 447 2.39 0.42 39.19
C ARG A 447 1.30 -0.06 40.16
N LEU A 448 1.56 -0.01 41.47
CA LEU A 448 0.55 -0.31 42.49
C LEU A 448 -0.55 0.76 42.54
N ALA A 449 -0.20 2.04 42.50
CA ALA A 449 -1.15 3.14 42.42
C ALA A 449 -2.06 3.03 41.20
N LEU A 450 -1.51 2.67 40.03
CA LEU A 450 -2.28 2.45 38.80
C LEU A 450 -3.25 1.25 38.91
N ILE A 451 -2.90 0.20 39.68
CA ILE A 451 -3.80 -0.94 39.95
C ILE A 451 -4.97 -0.51 40.83
N GLU A 452 -4.74 0.28 41.88
CA GLU A 452 -5.83 0.79 42.73
C GLU A 452 -6.67 1.87 42.04
N GLU A 453 -6.06 2.71 41.19
CA GLU A 453 -6.75 3.68 40.33
C GLU A 453 -7.73 2.97 39.39
N VAL A 454 -7.29 1.90 38.70
CA VAL A 454 -8.16 1.08 37.83
C VAL A 454 -9.29 0.42 38.63
N LYS A 455 -9.05 -0.05 39.85
CA LYS A 455 -10.09 -0.64 40.71
C LYS A 455 -11.13 0.39 41.16
N ALA A 456 -10.70 1.58 41.58
CA ALA A 456 -11.61 2.66 41.98
C ALA A 456 -12.45 3.13 40.79
N TRP A 457 -11.78 3.39 39.65
CA TRP A 457 -12.42 3.77 38.40
C TRP A 457 -13.44 2.72 37.92
N ALA A 458 -13.11 1.41 38.06
CA ALA A 458 -14.03 0.33 37.73
C ALA A 458 -15.31 0.33 38.59
N GLN A 459 -15.22 0.71 39.87
CA GLN A 459 -16.39 0.83 40.75
C GLN A 459 -17.25 2.03 40.39
N GLU A 460 -16.64 3.19 40.11
CA GLU A 460 -17.33 4.41 39.67
C GLU A 460 -18.05 4.21 38.33
N HIS A 461 -17.40 3.53 37.38
CA HIS A 461 -17.91 3.34 36.03
C HIS A 461 -18.74 2.06 35.82
N ALA A 462 -18.90 1.20 36.83
CA ALA A 462 -19.63 -0.08 36.73
C ALA A 462 -21.05 0.05 36.15
N ASN A 463 -21.74 1.16 36.44
CA ASN A 463 -23.11 1.46 35.98
C ASN A 463 -23.15 2.47 34.81
N SER A 464 -22.01 2.80 34.20
CA SER A 464 -21.95 3.87 33.18
C SER A 464 -22.21 3.35 31.76
N GLY A 465 -23.02 4.08 30.99
CA GLY A 465 -23.47 3.69 29.65
C GLY A 465 -22.59 4.16 28.48
N ASP A 466 -21.51 4.92 28.72
CA ASP A 466 -20.59 5.33 27.66
C ASP A 466 -19.48 4.29 27.45
N TRP A 467 -19.85 3.22 26.74
CA TRP A 467 -18.95 2.15 26.30
C TRP A 467 -17.73 2.65 25.51
N LYS A 468 -17.80 3.84 24.90
CA LYS A 468 -16.70 4.45 24.14
C LYS A 468 -15.76 5.26 25.03
N ALA A 469 -16.23 5.86 26.13
CA ALA A 469 -15.36 6.35 27.19
C ALA A 469 -14.64 5.18 27.89
N ILE A 470 -15.38 4.14 28.29
CA ILE A 470 -14.83 2.95 28.96
C ILE A 470 -13.71 2.32 28.13
N ASN A 471 -13.95 2.02 26.85
CA ASN A 471 -12.93 1.40 25.99
C ASN A 471 -11.68 2.29 25.79
N ARG A 472 -11.85 3.61 25.69
CA ARG A 472 -10.71 4.55 25.60
C ARG A 472 -9.90 4.59 26.90
N ALA A 473 -10.56 4.61 28.06
CA ALA A 473 -9.89 4.57 29.35
C ALA A 473 -9.12 3.27 29.55
N LEU A 474 -9.71 2.11 29.23
CA LEU A 474 -9.03 0.80 29.29
C LEU A 474 -7.77 0.76 28.41
N HIS A 475 -7.80 1.36 27.22
CA HIS A 475 -6.59 1.51 26.39
C HIS A 475 -5.54 2.41 27.05
N GLN A 476 -5.93 3.60 27.54
CA GLN A 476 -5.04 4.55 28.23
C GLN A 476 -4.41 3.98 29.50
N PHE A 477 -5.15 3.22 30.29
CA PHE A 477 -4.62 2.45 31.42
C PHE A 477 -3.60 1.40 30.95
N GLY A 478 -3.90 0.70 29.84
CA GLY A 478 -2.97 -0.20 29.18
C GLY A 478 -1.67 0.46 28.69
N ASP A 479 -1.75 1.69 28.17
CA ASP A 479 -0.58 2.49 27.76
C ASP A 479 0.23 2.92 28.99
N ARG A 480 -0.40 3.52 30.01
CA ARG A 480 0.26 3.91 31.28
C ARG A 480 0.93 2.73 31.98
N TRP A 481 0.40 1.51 31.87
CA TRP A 481 1.05 0.30 32.39
C TRP A 481 2.27 -0.15 31.58
N ARG A 482 2.31 0.13 30.26
CA ARG A 482 3.49 -0.09 29.41
C ARG A 482 4.57 0.99 29.65
N GLU A 483 4.15 2.24 29.80
CA GLU A 483 5.01 3.42 29.98
C GLU A 483 5.57 3.56 31.41
N GLY A 484 4.89 2.99 32.41
CA GLY A 484 5.44 2.87 33.77
C GLY A 484 6.81 2.18 33.74
N GLY A 485 7.76 2.68 34.52
CA GLY A 485 9.16 2.28 34.36
C GLY A 485 9.47 0.81 34.70
N HIS A 486 10.73 0.44 34.50
CA HIS A 486 11.21 -0.92 34.67
C HIS A 486 11.20 -1.34 36.15
N VAL A 487 10.73 -2.55 36.41
CA VAL A 487 10.78 -3.20 37.73
C VAL A 487 11.31 -4.63 37.52
N GLY A 488 12.15 -5.10 38.43
CA GLY A 488 12.77 -6.42 38.33
C GLY A 488 11.76 -7.56 38.18
N GLU A 489 12.10 -8.56 37.37
CA GLU A 489 11.22 -9.60 36.85
C GLU A 489 10.30 -10.25 37.89
N LYS A 490 10.82 -10.59 39.08
CA LYS A 490 10.03 -11.19 40.19
C LYS A 490 8.87 -10.29 40.62
N LEU A 491 9.16 -9.01 40.88
CA LEU A 491 8.15 -8.02 41.25
C LEU A 491 7.17 -7.75 40.10
N PHE A 492 7.63 -7.77 38.84
CA PHE A 492 6.72 -7.66 37.70
C PHE A 492 5.78 -8.88 37.60
N ALA A 493 6.28 -10.09 37.86
CA ALA A 493 5.47 -11.31 37.90
C ALA A 493 4.45 -11.33 39.05
N GLU A 494 4.75 -10.68 40.19
CA GLU A 494 3.79 -10.45 41.28
C GLU A 494 2.71 -9.43 40.92
N LEU A 495 3.07 -8.32 40.27
CA LEU A 495 2.14 -7.24 39.93
C LEU A 495 1.28 -7.51 38.68
N GLN A 496 1.79 -8.27 37.70
CA GLN A 496 1.07 -8.57 36.46
C GLN A 496 -0.29 -9.29 36.65
N PRO A 497 -0.46 -10.30 37.54
CA PRO A 497 -1.77 -10.91 37.77
C PRO A 497 -2.75 -9.93 38.44
N LEU A 498 -2.29 -9.10 39.38
CA LEU A 498 -3.11 -8.07 40.03
C LEU A 498 -3.60 -7.02 39.00
N TRP A 499 -2.72 -6.61 38.09
CA TRP A 499 -3.06 -5.76 36.95
C TRP A 499 -4.10 -6.39 36.03
N LYS A 500 -3.91 -7.66 35.64
CA LYS A 500 -4.86 -8.41 34.79
C LYS A 500 -6.23 -8.52 35.46
N GLN A 501 -6.28 -8.77 36.77
CA GLN A 501 -7.53 -8.82 37.54
C GLN A 501 -8.24 -7.46 37.58
N ALA A 502 -7.51 -6.37 37.88
CA ALA A 502 -8.08 -5.03 37.90
C ALA A 502 -8.66 -4.62 36.54
N ILE A 503 -7.91 -4.84 35.44
CA ILE A 503 -8.39 -4.54 34.08
C ILE A 503 -9.56 -5.45 33.67
N ALA A 504 -9.58 -6.73 34.04
CA ALA A 504 -10.71 -7.61 33.75
C ALA A 504 -11.99 -7.17 34.47
N LEU A 505 -11.90 -6.74 35.74
CA LEU A 505 -13.04 -6.16 36.47
C LEU A 505 -13.51 -4.84 35.83
N ALA A 506 -12.58 -4.00 35.37
CA ALA A 506 -12.88 -2.76 34.67
C ALA A 506 -13.49 -2.97 33.27
N ALA A 507 -13.17 -4.08 32.60
CA ALA A 507 -13.68 -4.44 31.27
C ALA A 507 -15.01 -5.20 31.31
N ALA A 508 -15.31 -5.95 32.38
CA ALA A 508 -16.48 -6.83 32.45
C ALA A 508 -17.84 -6.18 32.09
N PRO A 509 -18.15 -4.93 32.46
CA PRO A 509 -19.39 -4.27 32.02
C PRO A 509 -19.45 -4.06 30.50
N LEU A 510 -18.32 -3.67 29.89
CA LEU A 510 -18.19 -3.50 28.43
C LEU A 510 -18.28 -4.85 27.71
N GLU A 511 -17.63 -5.89 28.20
CA GLU A 511 -17.69 -7.24 27.62
C GLU A 511 -19.10 -7.83 27.70
N ALA A 512 -19.84 -7.58 28.79
CA ALA A 512 -21.25 -7.95 28.90
C ALA A 512 -22.12 -7.20 27.88
N ALA A 513 -21.98 -5.88 27.78
CA ALA A 513 -22.70 -5.06 26.79
C ALA A 513 -22.37 -5.46 25.33
N GLN A 514 -21.12 -5.82 25.04
CA GLN A 514 -20.69 -6.37 23.75
C GLN A 514 -21.34 -7.72 23.46
N LYS A 515 -21.38 -8.64 24.45
CA LYS A 515 -22.02 -9.95 24.30
C LYS A 515 -23.52 -9.83 24.01
N GLU A 516 -24.22 -8.92 24.69
CA GLU A 516 -25.62 -8.61 24.38
C GLU A 516 -25.79 -7.96 23.00
N SER A 517 -24.92 -7.00 22.64
CA SER A 517 -24.96 -6.34 21.34
C SER A 517 -24.78 -7.33 20.20
N LEU A 518 -23.86 -8.30 20.37
CA LEU A 518 -23.70 -9.41 19.44
C LEU A 518 -24.99 -10.24 19.32
N ALA A 519 -25.66 -10.59 20.42
CA ALA A 519 -26.94 -11.30 20.37
C ALA A 519 -28.03 -10.49 19.64
N ARG A 520 -28.16 -9.18 19.94
CA ARG A 520 -29.11 -8.28 19.26
C ARG A 520 -28.80 -8.15 17.77
N ARG A 521 -27.53 -8.08 17.36
CA ARG A 521 -27.12 -8.04 15.95
C ARG A 521 -27.38 -9.36 15.22
N HIS A 522 -27.21 -10.52 15.85
CA HIS A 522 -27.59 -11.80 15.23
C HIS A 522 -29.10 -11.89 15.01
N ALA A 523 -29.92 -11.51 15.99
CA ALA A 523 -31.37 -11.44 15.79
C ALA A 523 -31.79 -10.48 14.65
N MET A 524 -31.06 -9.38 14.46
CA MET A 524 -31.28 -8.49 13.30
C MET A 524 -30.85 -9.11 11.96
N ILE A 525 -29.87 -10.03 11.93
CA ILE A 525 -29.51 -10.82 10.74
C ILE A 525 -30.62 -11.83 10.43
N ASP A 526 -31.18 -12.49 11.44
CA ASP A 526 -32.31 -13.41 11.28
C ASP A 526 -33.57 -12.68 10.77
N GLU A 527 -33.87 -11.50 11.30
CA GLU A 527 -34.91 -10.59 10.76
C GLU A 527 -34.61 -10.18 9.31
N ALA A 528 -33.35 -9.88 8.98
CA ALA A 528 -32.95 -9.51 7.61
C ALA A 528 -33.11 -10.68 6.63
N MET A 529 -32.81 -11.91 7.06
CA MET A 529 -33.05 -13.13 6.29
C MET A 529 -34.55 -13.37 6.06
N ALA A 530 -35.38 -13.21 7.10
CA ALA A 530 -36.84 -13.34 6.98
C ALA A 530 -37.45 -12.27 6.04
N LEU A 531 -37.02 -11.01 6.14
CA LEU A 531 -37.44 -9.94 5.22
C LEU A 531 -36.91 -10.13 3.79
N GLY A 532 -35.70 -10.68 3.64
CA GLY A 532 -35.11 -10.99 2.33
C GLY A 532 -35.76 -12.18 1.64
N ALA A 533 -36.29 -13.15 2.39
CA ALA A 533 -37.02 -14.31 1.88
C ALA A 533 -38.49 -14.02 1.53
N ALA A 534 -39.05 -12.88 1.99
CA ALA A 534 -40.44 -12.52 1.73
C ALA A 534 -40.73 -12.31 0.22
N PRO A 535 -41.88 -12.79 -0.31
CA PRO A 535 -42.24 -12.60 -1.72
C PRO A 535 -42.40 -11.13 -2.14
N SER A 536 -42.71 -10.23 -1.19
CA SER A 536 -42.83 -8.79 -1.44
C SER A 536 -41.90 -7.99 -0.51
N LEU A 537 -40.96 -7.26 -1.12
CA LEU A 537 -39.92 -6.53 -0.39
C LEU A 537 -40.49 -5.25 0.28
N ARG A 538 -40.71 -5.34 1.60
CA ARG A 538 -41.18 -4.25 2.47
C ARG A 538 -40.05 -3.26 2.80
N ILE A 539 -39.94 -2.20 1.98
CA ILE A 539 -38.88 -1.18 2.06
C ILE A 539 -38.93 -0.39 3.38
N ASP A 540 -40.11 -0.21 3.95
CA ASP A 540 -40.37 0.35 5.28
C ASP A 540 -39.74 -0.50 6.39
N ALA A 541 -39.99 -1.81 6.39
CA ALA A 541 -39.44 -2.74 7.38
C ALA A 541 -37.90 -2.83 7.28
N VAL A 542 -37.36 -2.86 6.06
CA VAL A 542 -35.91 -2.81 5.81
C VAL A 542 -35.29 -1.53 6.36
N LYS A 543 -35.91 -0.36 6.16
CA LYS A 543 -35.42 0.92 6.73
C LYS A 543 -35.45 0.92 8.27
N ALA A 544 -36.53 0.44 8.87
CA ALA A 544 -36.65 0.35 10.33
C ALA A 544 -35.62 -0.63 10.94
N LEU A 545 -35.31 -1.72 10.24
CA LEU A 545 -34.26 -2.67 10.64
C LEU A 545 -32.86 -2.07 10.48
N GLN A 546 -32.58 -1.35 9.38
CA GLN A 546 -31.32 -0.61 9.19
C GLN A 546 -31.10 0.48 10.24
N GLN A 547 -32.16 1.18 10.68
CA GLN A 547 -32.09 2.15 11.77
C GLN A 547 -31.78 1.50 13.13
N ARG A 548 -32.41 0.35 13.43
CA ARG A 548 -32.08 -0.44 14.64
C ARG A 548 -30.62 -0.92 14.63
N TRP A 549 -30.13 -1.41 13.48
CA TRP A 549 -28.73 -1.77 13.30
C TRP A 549 -27.79 -0.59 13.54
N GLN A 550 -28.08 0.57 12.95
CA GLN A 550 -27.26 1.76 13.09
C GLN A 550 -27.21 2.24 14.56
N ALA A 551 -28.33 2.20 15.29
CA ALA A 551 -28.36 2.54 16.71
C ALA A 551 -27.48 1.61 17.54
N GLU A 552 -27.60 0.29 17.36
CA GLU A 552 -26.82 -0.73 18.07
C GLU A 552 -25.31 -0.66 17.74
N ALA A 553 -24.97 -0.32 16.49
CA ALA A 553 -23.59 -0.06 16.06
C ALA A 553 -23.02 1.26 16.62
N GLN A 554 -23.87 2.26 16.87
CA GLN A 554 -23.44 3.54 17.44
C GLN A 554 -23.31 3.52 18.97
N THR A 555 -24.05 2.66 19.69
CA THR A 555 -23.96 2.56 21.16
C THR A 555 -22.78 1.69 21.60
N VAL A 556 -22.71 0.44 21.13
CA VAL A 556 -21.73 -0.54 21.63
C VAL A 556 -20.57 -0.71 20.63
N PRO A 557 -19.33 -0.31 20.98
CA PRO A 557 -18.18 -0.51 20.11
C PRO A 557 -17.75 -1.99 20.09
N LEU A 558 -17.49 -2.52 18.91
CA LEU A 558 -16.93 -3.85 18.66
C LEU A 558 -15.64 -3.76 17.83
N ASP A 559 -14.90 -4.86 17.71
CA ASP A 559 -13.81 -4.94 16.73
C ASP A 559 -14.34 -4.77 15.30
N ARG A 560 -13.65 -3.93 14.52
CA ARG A 560 -14.02 -3.56 13.16
C ARG A 560 -14.12 -4.76 12.21
N LYS A 561 -13.31 -5.81 12.38
CA LYS A 561 -13.38 -7.00 11.51
C LYS A 561 -14.60 -7.86 11.83
N HIS A 562 -14.98 -7.95 13.11
CA HIS A 562 -16.20 -8.65 13.53
C HIS A 562 -17.46 -7.86 13.14
N GLU A 563 -17.47 -6.54 13.34
CA GLU A 563 -18.55 -5.66 12.90
C GLU A 563 -18.75 -5.72 11.38
N GLN A 564 -17.68 -5.71 10.58
CA GLN A 564 -17.78 -5.84 9.14
C GLN A 564 -18.39 -7.20 8.72
N LYS A 565 -17.93 -8.32 9.28
CA LYS A 565 -18.53 -9.65 9.00
C LYS A 565 -20.03 -9.70 9.31
N LEU A 566 -20.43 -9.12 10.44
CA LEU A 566 -21.83 -9.06 10.87
C LEU A 566 -22.66 -8.15 9.96
N TRP A 567 -22.12 -7.02 9.52
CA TRP A 567 -22.76 -6.13 8.54
C TRP A 567 -22.91 -6.78 7.16
N ASP A 568 -21.89 -7.47 6.67
CA ASP A 568 -21.93 -8.16 5.38
C ASP A 568 -22.96 -9.30 5.41
N ALA A 569 -23.05 -10.04 6.53
CA ALA A 569 -24.08 -11.06 6.76
C ALA A 569 -25.50 -10.47 6.87
N PHE A 570 -25.67 -9.34 7.56
CA PHE A 570 -26.94 -8.60 7.66
C PHE A 570 -27.42 -8.07 6.31
N ARG A 571 -26.49 -7.52 5.52
CA ARG A 571 -26.80 -6.83 4.27
C ARG A 571 -27.09 -7.80 3.12
N LYS A 572 -26.38 -8.93 3.06
CA LYS A 572 -26.51 -9.94 1.99
C LYS A 572 -27.97 -10.31 1.64
N PRO A 573 -28.84 -10.78 2.56
CA PRO A 573 -30.21 -11.19 2.21
C PRO A 573 -31.09 -10.02 1.72
N ILE A 574 -30.79 -8.79 2.14
CA ILE A 574 -31.49 -7.58 1.71
C ILE A 574 -31.07 -7.21 0.28
N ASP A 575 -29.76 -7.17 -0.01
CA ASP A 575 -29.23 -6.89 -1.34
C ASP A 575 -29.70 -7.98 -2.35
N GLU A 576 -29.72 -9.26 -1.96
CA GLU A 576 -30.26 -10.35 -2.78
C GLU A 576 -31.76 -10.18 -3.11
N ALA A 577 -32.55 -9.60 -2.19
CA ALA A 577 -33.97 -9.32 -2.43
C ALA A 577 -34.18 -8.10 -3.35
N PHE A 578 -33.35 -7.05 -3.23
CA PHE A 578 -33.34 -5.94 -4.19
C PHE A 578 -32.87 -6.39 -5.58
N ASN A 579 -31.90 -7.30 -5.66
CA ASN A 579 -31.42 -7.86 -6.92
C ASN A 579 -32.49 -8.71 -7.62
N ARG A 580 -33.20 -9.58 -6.88
CA ARG A 580 -34.38 -10.31 -7.40
C ARG A 580 -35.42 -9.35 -7.98
N LYS A 581 -35.87 -8.37 -7.19
CA LYS A 581 -36.85 -7.36 -7.62
C LYS A 581 -36.39 -6.52 -8.83
N SER A 582 -35.08 -6.33 -9.00
CA SER A 582 -34.51 -5.64 -10.17
C SER A 582 -34.52 -6.54 -11.41
N ALA A 583 -34.08 -7.81 -11.28
CA ALA A 583 -34.13 -8.79 -12.36
C ALA A 583 -35.57 -9.07 -12.84
N ASP A 584 -36.55 -9.10 -11.93
CA ASP A 584 -37.97 -9.27 -12.29
C ASP A 584 -38.53 -8.04 -13.03
N ARG A 585 -38.05 -6.85 -12.71
CA ARG A 585 -38.35 -5.63 -13.47
C ARG A 585 -37.68 -5.64 -14.85
N GLU A 586 -36.44 -6.10 -14.95
CA GLU A 586 -35.72 -6.23 -16.21
C GLU A 586 -36.38 -7.25 -17.13
N ARG A 587 -36.80 -8.41 -16.60
CA ARG A 587 -37.62 -9.42 -17.32
C ARG A 587 -38.86 -8.78 -17.93
N ALA A 588 -39.67 -8.10 -17.10
CA ALA A 588 -40.89 -7.42 -17.56
C ALA A 588 -40.62 -6.36 -18.65
N VAL A 589 -39.48 -5.64 -18.58
CA VAL A 589 -39.06 -4.69 -19.62
C VAL A 589 -38.61 -5.40 -20.90
N THR A 590 -37.88 -6.53 -20.80
CA THR A 590 -37.49 -7.31 -21.99
C THR A 590 -38.70 -7.90 -22.72
N GLU A 591 -39.70 -8.41 -22.00
CA GLU A 591 -40.96 -8.87 -22.57
C GLU A 591 -41.73 -7.75 -23.30
N LEU A 592 -41.78 -6.55 -22.73
CA LEU A 592 -42.36 -5.38 -23.40
C LEU A 592 -41.60 -5.05 -24.69
N SER A 593 -40.26 -5.05 -24.67
CA SER A 593 -39.45 -4.78 -25.86
C SER A 593 -39.60 -5.83 -26.98
N ALA A 594 -39.97 -7.07 -26.64
CA ALA A 594 -40.28 -8.11 -27.62
C ALA A 594 -41.61 -7.84 -28.33
N ARG A 595 -42.63 -7.35 -27.60
CA ARG A 595 -43.94 -6.96 -28.15
C ARG A 595 -43.79 -5.81 -29.15
N ASP A 596 -42.95 -4.81 -28.82
CA ASP A 596 -42.65 -3.68 -29.71
C ASP A 596 -42.00 -4.09 -31.03
N ARG A 597 -41.10 -5.08 -31.03
CA ARG A 597 -40.44 -5.58 -32.25
C ARG A 597 -41.44 -6.18 -33.23
N VAL A 598 -42.35 -7.03 -32.75
CA VAL A 598 -43.35 -7.70 -33.60
C VAL A 598 -44.26 -6.67 -34.31
N VAL A 599 -44.65 -5.58 -33.62
CA VAL A 599 -45.43 -4.51 -34.26
C VAL A 599 -44.60 -3.68 -35.23
N LEU A 600 -43.33 -3.38 -34.91
CA LEU A 600 -42.40 -2.68 -35.83
C LEU A 600 -42.07 -3.47 -37.09
N GLU A 601 -42.07 -4.79 -37.04
CA GLU A 601 -41.88 -5.67 -38.21
C GLU A 601 -43.16 -5.72 -39.05
N ALA A 602 -44.33 -5.86 -38.43
CA ALA A 602 -45.62 -5.83 -39.10
C ALA A 602 -45.94 -4.47 -39.75
N SER A 603 -45.56 -3.34 -39.12
CA SER A 603 -45.78 -2.01 -39.71
C SER A 603 -44.91 -1.79 -40.95
N LYS A 604 -43.64 -2.22 -40.93
CA LYS A 604 -42.75 -2.18 -42.11
C LYS A 604 -43.26 -3.05 -43.25
N ALA A 605 -43.84 -4.22 -42.95
CA ALA A 605 -44.47 -5.07 -43.96
C ALA A 605 -45.66 -4.37 -44.64
N LEU A 606 -46.44 -3.58 -43.88
CA LEU A 606 -47.51 -2.74 -44.43
C LEU A 606 -46.97 -1.58 -45.29
N GLU A 607 -45.88 -0.92 -44.89
CA GLU A 607 -45.23 0.11 -45.72
C GLU A 607 -44.67 -0.45 -47.04
N ALA A 608 -44.07 -1.64 -47.00
CA ALA A 608 -43.62 -2.34 -48.20
C ALA A 608 -44.80 -2.74 -49.11
N ALA A 609 -45.94 -3.13 -48.54
CA ALA A 609 -47.16 -3.37 -49.31
C ALA A 609 -47.70 -2.08 -49.95
N ASN A 610 -47.69 -0.96 -49.22
CA ASN A 610 -48.09 0.36 -49.74
C ASN A 610 -47.24 0.80 -50.93
N ALA A 611 -45.92 0.56 -50.89
CA ALA A 611 -45.01 0.85 -51.99
C ALA A 611 -45.27 0.00 -53.26
N SER A 612 -45.92 -1.16 -53.14
CA SER A 612 -46.21 -2.05 -54.28
C SER A 612 -47.40 -1.61 -55.15
N GLY A 613 -48.23 -0.67 -54.69
CA GLY A 613 -49.44 -0.21 -55.39
C GLY A 613 -50.57 -1.24 -55.51
N ASP A 614 -50.39 -2.47 -55.01
CA ASP A 614 -51.36 -3.56 -55.12
C ASP A 614 -52.40 -3.48 -53.99
N ALA A 615 -53.65 -3.15 -54.35
CA ALA A 615 -54.76 -3.01 -53.41
C ALA A 615 -55.17 -4.32 -52.71
N GLN A 616 -54.76 -5.50 -53.19
CA GLN A 616 -54.93 -6.77 -52.45
C GLN A 616 -53.80 -6.96 -51.43
N ARG A 617 -52.55 -6.72 -51.81
CA ARG A 617 -51.39 -6.82 -50.88
C ARG A 617 -51.51 -5.85 -49.71
N ILE A 618 -51.94 -4.61 -49.95
CA ILE A 618 -52.15 -3.62 -48.88
C ILE A 618 -53.20 -4.14 -47.88
N ARG A 619 -54.34 -4.67 -48.36
CA ARG A 619 -55.38 -5.25 -47.48
C ARG A 619 -54.88 -6.47 -46.69
N ALA A 620 -54.11 -7.35 -47.32
CA ALA A 620 -53.51 -8.50 -46.64
C ALA A 620 -52.48 -8.08 -45.56
N ALA A 621 -51.66 -7.06 -45.83
CA ALA A 621 -50.70 -6.54 -44.85
C ALA A 621 -51.38 -5.79 -43.70
N MET A 622 -52.49 -5.08 -43.95
CA MET A 622 -53.33 -4.51 -42.88
C MET A 622 -53.90 -5.62 -41.99
N GLN A 623 -54.39 -6.72 -42.57
CA GLN A 623 -54.88 -7.88 -41.81
C GLN A 623 -53.75 -8.55 -41.01
N ALA A 624 -52.53 -8.63 -41.53
CA ALA A 624 -51.37 -9.15 -40.79
C ALA A 624 -50.98 -8.26 -39.60
N LEU A 625 -50.99 -6.94 -39.77
CA LEU A 625 -50.77 -5.98 -38.68
C LEU A 625 -51.89 -6.05 -37.62
N GLU A 626 -53.15 -6.15 -38.04
CA GLU A 626 -54.26 -6.39 -37.11
C GLU A 626 -54.19 -7.77 -36.43
N ALA A 627 -53.69 -8.81 -37.10
CA ALA A 627 -53.51 -10.14 -36.51
C ALA A 627 -52.41 -10.14 -35.44
N ALA A 628 -51.31 -9.42 -35.65
CA ALA A 628 -50.31 -9.19 -34.61
C ALA A 628 -50.95 -8.51 -33.37
N LEU A 629 -51.73 -7.45 -33.59
CA LEU A 629 -52.40 -6.71 -32.51
C LEU A 629 -53.51 -7.52 -31.79
N ARG A 630 -54.23 -8.40 -32.50
CA ARG A 630 -55.26 -9.28 -31.89
C ARG A 630 -54.67 -10.49 -31.17
N GLY A 631 -53.60 -11.10 -31.70
CA GLY A 631 -52.86 -12.14 -30.99
C GLY A 631 -52.23 -11.62 -29.69
N GLN A 632 -51.79 -10.36 -29.70
CA GLN A 632 -51.33 -9.66 -28.48
C GLN A 632 -52.46 -9.42 -27.47
N ALA A 633 -53.68 -9.08 -27.93
CA ALA A 633 -54.83 -8.94 -27.05
C ALA A 633 -55.20 -10.26 -26.36
N GLN A 634 -55.34 -11.35 -27.13
CA GLN A 634 -55.69 -12.66 -26.58
C GLN A 634 -54.61 -13.24 -25.65
N ALA A 635 -53.32 -13.00 -25.95
CA ALA A 635 -52.22 -13.39 -25.05
C ALA A 635 -52.21 -12.58 -23.74
N ALA A 636 -52.50 -11.27 -23.80
CA ALA A 636 -52.63 -10.43 -22.60
C ALA A 636 -53.87 -10.81 -21.76
N GLU A 637 -54.99 -11.11 -22.42
CA GLU A 637 -56.24 -11.53 -21.80
C GLU A 637 -56.10 -12.91 -21.12
N ALA A 638 -55.42 -13.87 -21.76
CA ALA A 638 -55.11 -15.18 -21.17
C ALA A 638 -54.18 -15.08 -19.93
N VAL A 639 -53.24 -14.13 -19.93
CA VAL A 639 -52.40 -13.84 -18.75
C VAL A 639 -53.22 -13.15 -17.64
N ALA A 640 -54.16 -12.27 -18.01
CA ALA A 640 -55.05 -11.61 -17.06
C ALA A 640 -56.08 -12.58 -16.44
N THR A 641 -56.60 -13.56 -17.20
CA THR A 641 -57.42 -14.64 -16.66
C THR A 641 -56.58 -15.56 -15.79
N ALA A 642 -55.40 -16.00 -16.23
CA ALA A 642 -54.50 -16.82 -15.41
C ALA A 642 -54.13 -16.16 -14.07
N HIS A 643 -53.95 -14.83 -14.04
CA HIS A 643 -53.77 -14.10 -12.77
C HIS A 643 -55.04 -14.03 -11.92
N LYS A 644 -56.23 -13.86 -12.51
CA LYS A 644 -57.51 -13.94 -11.78
C LYS A 644 -57.79 -15.34 -11.24
N ASP A 645 -57.51 -16.38 -12.03
CA ASP A 645 -57.70 -17.77 -11.65
C ASP A 645 -56.71 -18.18 -10.55
N ALA A 646 -55.43 -17.75 -10.62
CA ALA A 646 -54.47 -17.94 -9.53
C ALA A 646 -54.90 -17.20 -8.24
N GLN A 647 -55.53 -16.03 -8.36
CA GLN A 647 -56.03 -15.27 -7.21
C GLN A 647 -57.33 -15.86 -6.62
N ALA A 648 -58.23 -16.39 -7.47
CA ALA A 648 -59.43 -17.10 -7.02
C ALA A 648 -59.10 -18.48 -6.42
N GLN A 649 -58.13 -19.21 -6.98
CA GLN A 649 -57.66 -20.49 -6.45
C GLN A 649 -56.93 -20.34 -5.12
N SER A 650 -56.24 -19.22 -4.88
CA SER A 650 -55.60 -18.95 -3.58
C SER A 650 -56.57 -18.51 -2.48
N GLU A 651 -57.76 -17.97 -2.82
CA GLU A 651 -58.86 -17.81 -1.86
C GLU A 651 -59.68 -19.12 -1.68
N ALA A 652 -59.74 -19.99 -2.69
CA ALA A 652 -60.42 -21.29 -2.62
C ALA A 652 -59.63 -22.38 -1.85
N GLN A 653 -58.29 -22.29 -1.78
CA GLN A 653 -57.44 -23.28 -1.09
C GLN A 653 -57.21 -22.99 0.41
N ALA A 654 -58.22 -22.45 1.08
CA ALA A 654 -58.33 -22.51 2.55
C ALA A 654 -58.99 -23.81 3.06
N GLY A 655 -59.34 -24.76 2.16
CA GLY A 655 -59.81 -26.11 2.47
C GLY A 655 -58.73 -27.17 2.22
N SER A 656 -58.44 -28.01 3.23
CA SER A 656 -57.41 -29.06 3.22
C SER A 656 -57.98 -30.44 2.75
N PRO A 657 -57.19 -31.55 2.66
CA PRO A 657 -55.75 -31.71 2.38
C PRO A 657 -55.39 -32.86 1.37
N ALA A 658 -54.11 -32.91 0.94
CA ALA A 658 -53.38 -34.10 0.42
C ALA A 658 -53.88 -34.73 -0.92
N VAL A 659 -53.15 -35.58 -1.65
CA VAL A 659 -51.93 -36.38 -1.35
C VAL A 659 -50.94 -36.39 -2.55
N ALA A 660 -49.68 -36.74 -2.29
CA ALA A 660 -48.65 -37.16 -3.26
C ALA A 660 -48.61 -38.72 -3.34
N ALA A 661 -47.99 -39.44 -4.29
CA ALA A 661 -47.48 -39.21 -5.66
C ALA A 661 -47.06 -40.61 -6.24
N GLU A 662 -46.35 -40.66 -7.38
CA GLU A 662 -45.69 -41.85 -8.00
C GLU A 662 -46.67 -42.88 -8.65
N ALA A 663 -46.57 -43.32 -9.92
CA ALA A 663 -45.50 -43.88 -10.78
C ALA A 663 -45.39 -45.45 -10.68
N SER A 664 -44.96 -46.27 -11.66
CA SER A 664 -44.14 -46.03 -12.87
C SER A 664 -44.31 -47.08 -14.01
N SER A 665 -44.06 -46.66 -15.27
CA SER A 665 -43.33 -47.35 -16.38
C SER A 665 -43.34 -48.89 -16.67
N SER A 666 -43.74 -49.27 -17.89
CA SER A 666 -43.13 -50.29 -18.81
C SER A 666 -43.80 -50.17 -20.20
N ALA A 667 -43.15 -50.19 -21.39
CA ALA A 667 -42.18 -51.11 -22.01
C ALA A 667 -42.80 -52.49 -22.40
N SER A 668 -42.70 -53.00 -23.64
CA SER A 668 -42.11 -52.46 -24.89
C SER A 668 -42.54 -53.27 -26.12
N ASP A 669 -42.72 -52.63 -27.29
CA ASP A 669 -42.67 -53.30 -28.60
C ASP A 669 -41.93 -52.42 -29.64
N GLY A 670 -41.36 -53.05 -30.67
CA GLY A 670 -40.45 -52.45 -31.63
C GLY A 670 -41.16 -51.58 -32.68
N THR A 671 -40.97 -50.26 -32.56
CA THR A 671 -41.43 -49.20 -33.49
C THR A 671 -42.84 -48.65 -33.19
N THR A 672 -42.88 -47.58 -32.38
CA THR A 672 -43.97 -46.58 -32.31
C THR A 672 -45.34 -47.00 -31.74
N THR A 673 -45.36 -47.95 -30.79
CA THR A 673 -46.14 -47.94 -29.52
C THR A 673 -47.54 -47.29 -29.49
N GLY A 674 -48.59 -48.10 -29.23
CA GLY A 674 -50.02 -47.73 -29.33
C GLY A 674 -50.80 -47.29 -28.07
N SER A 675 -52.11 -47.56 -28.05
CA SER A 675 -53.17 -46.86 -27.27
C SER A 675 -54.22 -47.79 -26.62
N GLU A 676 -55.10 -47.21 -25.79
CA GLU A 676 -56.33 -47.76 -25.16
C GLU A 676 -56.20 -48.53 -23.81
N THR A 677 -57.31 -49.07 -23.28
CA THR A 677 -57.64 -48.98 -21.83
C THR A 677 -58.01 -50.29 -21.08
N ALA A 678 -57.74 -50.28 -19.77
CA ALA A 678 -58.53 -50.86 -18.64
C ALA A 678 -58.21 -52.24 -17.99
N GLU A 679 -58.20 -52.19 -16.64
CA GLU A 679 -58.70 -53.15 -15.60
C GLU A 679 -57.86 -54.29 -14.94
N ALA A 680 -57.91 -54.26 -13.58
CA ALA A 680 -57.95 -55.35 -12.58
C ALA A 680 -56.71 -56.09 -11.97
N ALA A 681 -56.81 -56.32 -10.64
CA ALA A 681 -56.15 -57.33 -9.76
C ALA A 681 -54.79 -57.02 -9.04
N ALA A 682 -54.51 -57.76 -7.94
CA ALA A 682 -53.52 -57.52 -6.85
C ALA A 682 -52.84 -58.89 -6.39
N PRO A 683 -52.09 -59.10 -5.25
CA PRO A 683 -51.78 -58.22 -4.07
C PRO A 683 -50.40 -58.38 -3.31
N ALA A 684 -50.17 -57.50 -2.30
CA ALA A 684 -49.42 -57.70 -1.00
C ALA A 684 -47.86 -57.90 -0.97
N PRO A 685 -47.12 -57.87 0.20
CA PRO A 685 -47.46 -57.50 1.61
C PRO A 685 -46.41 -56.61 2.42
N ALA A 686 -46.80 -56.14 3.64
CA ALA A 686 -46.01 -55.78 4.86
C ALA A 686 -44.93 -54.63 4.83
N ALA A 687 -44.72 -53.67 5.77
CA ALA A 687 -44.98 -53.40 7.23
C ALA A 687 -43.66 -53.34 8.08
N PRO A 688 -43.51 -52.64 9.24
CA PRO A 688 -44.51 -52.07 10.18
C PRO A 688 -44.27 -50.58 10.68
N LYS A 689 -44.83 -50.20 11.86
CA LYS A 689 -44.87 -48.87 12.56
C LYS A 689 -44.29 -49.03 14.01
N PRO A 690 -44.51 -48.22 15.11
CA PRO A 690 -45.21 -46.93 15.42
C PRO A 690 -44.29 -45.95 16.28
N PRO A 691 -44.68 -45.09 17.27
CA PRO A 691 -45.97 -44.57 17.82
C PRO A 691 -46.06 -43.00 17.97
N VAL A 692 -46.81 -42.49 18.97
CA VAL A 692 -48.03 -41.67 18.74
C VAL A 692 -48.47 -40.76 19.94
N ARG A 693 -48.84 -39.47 19.66
CA ARG A 693 -49.78 -38.54 20.41
C ARG A 693 -49.48 -38.14 21.89
N PRO A 694 -50.23 -37.18 22.52
CA PRO A 694 -51.02 -36.02 22.04
C PRO A 694 -50.71 -34.69 22.80
N VAL A 695 -51.54 -33.64 22.63
CA VAL A 695 -51.47 -32.30 23.27
C VAL A 695 -52.71 -32.02 24.16
N VAL A 696 -52.58 -31.14 25.17
CA VAL A 696 -53.66 -30.61 26.04
C VAL A 696 -53.63 -29.07 26.06
N ALA A 697 -54.76 -28.41 26.30
CA ALA A 697 -54.92 -26.94 26.29
C ALA A 697 -55.66 -26.41 27.54
N VAL A 698 -55.44 -25.12 27.90
CA VAL A 698 -56.07 -24.41 29.04
C VAL A 698 -56.39 -22.95 28.68
N ARG A 699 -57.39 -22.35 29.35
CA ARG A 699 -57.80 -20.93 29.28
C ARG A 699 -57.67 -20.25 30.66
N GLY A 700 -57.60 -18.92 30.68
CA GLY A 700 -57.65 -18.03 31.85
C GLY A 700 -56.81 -16.77 31.57
N ASP A 701 -57.31 -15.55 31.34
CA ASP A 701 -58.46 -14.76 31.86
C ASP A 701 -58.18 -14.07 33.20
N ASP A 702 -57.90 -12.75 33.16
CA ASP A 702 -58.58 -11.73 33.98
C ASP A 702 -58.31 -10.29 33.43
N ARG A 703 -58.87 -9.26 34.09
CA ARG A 703 -59.13 -7.86 33.66
C ARG A 703 -58.47 -6.86 34.67
N PRO A 704 -58.84 -5.55 34.81
CA PRO A 704 -59.47 -4.57 33.89
C PRO A 704 -58.86 -3.12 33.88
N GLY A 705 -59.21 -2.33 32.85
CA GLY A 705 -59.40 -0.86 32.91
C GLY A 705 -58.15 0.05 32.87
N MET A 706 -58.27 1.39 32.82
CA MET A 706 -59.26 2.30 32.17
C MET A 706 -58.63 3.73 32.09
N LYS A 707 -59.25 4.67 31.35
CA LYS A 707 -58.67 6.01 31.06
C LYS A 707 -58.89 7.04 32.18
N LYS A 708 -57.97 8.02 32.35
CA LYS A 708 -58.35 9.44 32.51
C LYS A 708 -57.23 10.50 32.29
N ASP A 709 -57.53 11.42 31.38
CA ASP A 709 -57.37 12.89 31.32
C ASP A 709 -56.22 13.66 32.04
N ALA A 710 -55.84 14.79 31.42
CA ALA A 710 -54.88 15.79 31.92
C ALA A 710 -55.55 16.95 32.68
N PRO A 711 -54.76 17.88 33.25
CA PRO A 711 -55.01 19.31 32.97
C PRO A 711 -53.73 20.11 32.62
N VAL A 712 -53.85 21.43 32.41
CA VAL A 712 -52.89 22.27 31.65
C VAL A 712 -52.66 23.66 32.29
N ALA A 713 -51.39 24.12 32.33
CA ALA A 713 -50.91 25.52 32.49
C ALA A 713 -51.22 26.22 33.86
N PRO A 714 -50.80 27.48 34.16
CA PRO A 714 -50.07 28.48 33.34
C PRO A 714 -48.95 29.31 34.02
N GLY A 715 -48.29 30.20 33.24
CA GLY A 715 -47.46 31.36 33.70
C GLY A 715 -45.98 31.29 33.26
N ARG A 716 -45.46 32.11 32.32
CA ARG A 716 -45.23 33.58 32.21
C ARG A 716 -44.04 34.15 33.02
N GLY A 717 -43.05 34.71 32.30
CA GLY A 717 -41.89 35.49 32.79
C GLY A 717 -40.71 35.35 31.81
N ALA A 718 -40.51 36.20 30.81
CA ALA A 718 -40.07 37.61 30.80
C ALA A 718 -38.54 37.78 30.61
N ARG A 719 -38.16 38.32 29.43
CA ARG A 719 -36.83 38.86 28.99
C ARG A 719 -36.48 40.15 29.80
N PRO A 720 -35.23 40.71 29.86
CA PRO A 720 -34.50 41.27 28.70
C PRO A 720 -32.95 41.51 28.74
N GLY A 721 -32.40 42.01 27.61
CA GLY A 721 -31.07 42.67 27.45
C GLY A 721 -29.97 41.76 26.88
N ASP A 722 -29.17 42.12 25.86
CA ASP A 722 -28.91 43.36 25.07
C ASP A 722 -28.90 43.02 23.53
N ARG A 723 -29.13 43.91 22.53
CA ARG A 723 -28.45 45.17 22.08
C ARG A 723 -26.97 44.95 21.66
N ARG A 724 -26.37 45.53 20.61
CA ARG A 724 -26.69 46.56 19.57
C ARG A 724 -25.69 46.38 18.39
N GLU A 725 -25.87 46.63 17.07
CA GLU A 725 -26.92 47.14 16.15
C GLU A 725 -26.50 48.42 15.36
N GLY A 726 -26.52 48.36 14.01
CA GLY A 726 -26.13 49.43 13.05
C GLY A 726 -24.81 49.15 12.29
N ARG A 727 -24.55 49.62 11.06
CA ARG A 727 -25.27 50.49 10.08
C ARG A 727 -24.44 50.49 8.75
N ALA A 728 -24.91 50.49 7.50
CA ALA A 728 -26.23 50.44 6.82
C ALA A 728 -26.17 49.41 5.65
N GLY A 729 -26.73 49.52 4.42
CA GLY A 729 -27.50 50.56 3.73
C GLY A 729 -27.83 50.19 2.25
N ASP A 730 -28.55 51.07 1.53
CA ASP A 730 -29.18 50.83 0.22
C ASP A 730 -28.25 50.82 -1.03
N ARG A 731 -28.54 49.90 -1.99
CA ARG A 731 -29.11 50.29 -3.31
C ARG A 731 -29.58 49.12 -4.19
N ASP A 732 -30.36 49.50 -5.20
CA ASP A 732 -31.05 48.71 -6.24
C ASP A 732 -30.38 47.47 -6.85
N GLY A 733 -31.24 46.51 -7.23
CA GLY A 733 -31.35 46.15 -8.65
C GLY A 733 -30.82 44.79 -9.13
N GLY A 734 -31.74 43.95 -9.65
CA GLY A 734 -31.43 43.06 -10.78
C GLY A 734 -31.25 41.56 -10.52
N ARG A 735 -32.23 40.77 -11.00
CA ARG A 735 -32.15 39.38 -11.49
C ARG A 735 -30.94 38.51 -11.08
N GLY A 736 -31.14 37.53 -10.19
CA GLY A 736 -30.25 36.37 -10.02
C GLY A 736 -30.94 35.21 -9.26
N PRO A 737 -30.85 33.94 -9.73
CA PRO A 737 -31.64 32.84 -9.16
C PRO A 737 -30.94 32.09 -8.00
N ARG A 738 -31.76 31.60 -7.07
CA ARG A 738 -31.50 30.48 -6.16
C ARG A 738 -32.82 29.70 -6.03
N GLY A 739 -32.85 28.38 -5.82
CA GLY A 739 -31.76 27.47 -5.46
C GLY A 739 -32.14 26.70 -4.19
N ASP A 740 -32.68 25.50 -4.38
CA ASP A 740 -32.96 24.46 -3.37
C ASP A 740 -34.08 24.79 -2.33
N GLY A 741 -34.70 23.77 -1.71
CA GLY A 741 -35.68 23.98 -0.64
C GLY A 741 -36.87 23.01 -0.46
N ARG A 742 -36.61 21.70 -0.31
CA ARG A 742 -37.31 20.76 0.60
C ARG A 742 -38.87 20.67 0.72
N MET A 743 -39.31 19.40 0.70
CA MET A 743 -40.38 18.78 1.52
C MET A 743 -41.87 19.04 1.24
N ALA A 744 -42.62 17.93 1.25
CA ALA A 744 -44.05 17.89 1.61
C ALA A 744 -44.24 18.42 3.03
N ASP A 745 -45.34 19.12 3.36
CA ASP A 745 -46.66 18.48 3.51
C ASP A 745 -47.83 19.46 3.32
N ARG A 746 -48.91 18.97 2.69
CA ARG A 746 -50.29 19.41 2.95
C ARG A 746 -51.30 18.39 2.38
N GLY A 747 -51.86 17.57 3.24
CA GLY A 747 -53.12 16.88 2.95
C GLY A 747 -54.33 17.84 2.88
N ASP A 748 -55.37 17.38 2.19
CA ASP A 748 -56.77 17.83 2.22
C ASP A 748 -57.11 19.32 1.98
N ARG A 749 -57.65 19.61 0.77
CA ARG A 749 -59.00 20.22 0.66
C ARG A 749 -59.59 20.19 -0.75
N GLY A 750 -60.86 19.75 -0.82
CA GLY A 750 -61.85 20.25 -1.79
C GLY A 750 -61.89 19.55 -3.16
N GLY A 751 -62.86 18.66 -3.36
CA GLY A 751 -63.20 18.12 -4.68
C GLY A 751 -64.23 18.99 -5.43
N ARG A 752 -64.11 19.04 -6.76
CA ARG A 752 -65.20 19.44 -7.68
C ARG A 752 -64.94 18.85 -9.06
N PHE A 753 -66.00 18.41 -9.74
CA PHE A 753 -65.99 17.59 -10.97
C PHE A 753 -65.36 16.20 -10.72
N GLY A 754 -65.95 15.09 -11.19
CA GLY A 754 -67.17 14.92 -11.97
C GLY A 754 -67.05 13.61 -12.75
N ASP A 755 -68.13 12.83 -12.88
CA ASP A 755 -68.03 11.43 -13.33
C ASP A 755 -67.23 11.24 -14.61
N ARG A 756 -66.20 10.41 -14.50
CA ARG A 756 -65.41 9.89 -15.61
C ARG A 756 -65.41 8.37 -15.45
N PRO A 757 -66.04 7.60 -16.36
CA PRO A 757 -66.16 6.16 -16.18
C PRO A 757 -64.79 5.51 -16.08
N ALA A 758 -64.73 4.39 -15.34
CA ALA A 758 -63.50 3.64 -15.15
C ALA A 758 -62.87 3.34 -16.51
N PHE A 759 -61.60 3.74 -16.68
CA PHE A 759 -60.88 3.50 -17.91
C PHE A 759 -60.55 2.01 -17.97
N GLU A 760 -61.24 1.30 -18.87
CA GLU A 760 -61.03 -0.13 -19.13
C GLU A 760 -59.54 -0.45 -19.29
N ASP A 761 -59.11 -1.63 -18.83
CA ASP A 761 -57.72 -2.10 -18.93
C ASP A 761 -57.31 -2.32 -20.40
N ARG A 762 -56.98 -1.23 -21.08
CA ARG A 762 -56.26 -1.26 -22.35
C ARG A 762 -54.89 -1.85 -22.07
N GLY A 763 -54.66 -3.03 -22.64
CA GLY A 763 -53.47 -3.84 -22.44
C GLY A 763 -52.15 -3.10 -22.65
N PRO A 764 -51.03 -3.70 -22.20
CA PRO A 764 -49.74 -3.04 -22.07
C PRO A 764 -49.36 -2.25 -23.33
N ARG A 765 -49.21 -0.93 -23.16
CA ARG A 765 -48.99 0.01 -24.26
C ARG A 765 -47.70 -0.32 -25.00
N LEU A 766 -47.81 -0.33 -26.33
CA LEU A 766 -46.65 -0.32 -27.22
C LEU A 766 -45.76 0.89 -26.92
N GLY A 767 -44.45 0.72 -27.05
CA GLY A 767 -43.48 1.81 -27.01
C GLY A 767 -43.75 2.84 -28.11
N ASP A 768 -43.43 4.10 -27.82
CA ASP A 768 -43.69 5.27 -28.67
C ASP A 768 -43.29 5.08 -30.14
N THR A 769 -42.20 4.35 -30.41
CA THR A 769 -41.70 4.07 -31.76
C THR A 769 -42.58 3.06 -32.50
N ALA A 770 -42.96 1.96 -31.85
CA ALA A 770 -43.87 0.95 -32.39
C ALA A 770 -45.27 1.52 -32.64
N PHE A 771 -45.79 2.32 -31.70
CA PHE A 771 -47.09 2.98 -31.84
C PHE A 771 -47.13 4.00 -32.99
N ARG A 772 -46.07 4.81 -33.17
CA ARG A 772 -45.99 5.75 -34.30
C ARG A 772 -45.89 5.02 -35.64
N ALA A 773 -44.99 4.05 -35.77
CA ALA A 773 -44.82 3.28 -37.00
C ALA A 773 -46.09 2.50 -37.39
N GLN A 774 -46.78 1.88 -36.41
CA GLN A 774 -48.10 1.26 -36.61
C GLN A 774 -49.10 2.25 -37.20
N ARG A 775 -49.18 3.46 -36.62
CA ARG A 775 -50.15 4.49 -37.01
C ARG A 775 -49.83 5.07 -38.39
N GLU A 776 -48.57 5.43 -38.63
CA GLU A 776 -48.10 6.02 -39.89
C GLU A 776 -48.29 5.03 -41.05
N ALA A 777 -47.94 3.75 -40.87
CA ALA A 777 -48.17 2.70 -41.85
C ALA A 777 -49.67 2.51 -42.19
N MET A 778 -50.56 2.59 -41.19
CA MET A 778 -52.02 2.50 -41.37
C MET A 778 -52.62 3.73 -42.05
N GLU A 779 -52.20 4.94 -41.69
CA GLU A 779 -52.64 6.17 -42.36
C GLU A 779 -52.16 6.20 -43.83
N HIS A 780 -50.91 5.78 -44.09
CA HIS A 780 -50.39 5.59 -45.45
C HIS A 780 -51.18 4.55 -46.25
N ALA A 781 -51.56 3.41 -45.64
CA ALA A 781 -52.33 2.35 -46.30
C ALA A 781 -53.74 2.80 -46.70
N GLN A 782 -54.43 3.50 -45.80
CA GLN A 782 -55.76 4.06 -46.09
C GLN A 782 -55.70 5.12 -47.20
N LEU A 783 -54.66 5.96 -47.22
CA LEU A 783 -54.44 6.94 -48.28
C LEU A 783 -54.07 6.28 -49.62
N ALA A 784 -53.28 5.20 -49.62
CA ALA A 784 -52.94 4.44 -50.81
C ALA A 784 -54.18 3.79 -51.44
N LEU A 785 -54.96 3.03 -50.67
CA LEU A 785 -56.21 2.42 -51.13
C LEU A 785 -57.20 3.46 -51.67
N LYS A 786 -57.31 4.62 -51.02
CA LYS A 786 -58.18 5.73 -51.44
C LYS A 786 -57.74 6.40 -52.73
N LYS A 787 -56.43 6.46 -53.02
CA LYS A 787 -55.89 6.92 -54.32
C LYS A 787 -56.20 5.91 -55.43
N LEU A 788 -55.90 4.63 -55.20
CA LEU A 788 -56.12 3.55 -56.17
C LEU A 788 -57.60 3.43 -56.57
N ALA A 789 -58.52 3.49 -55.59
CA ALA A 789 -59.96 3.52 -55.87
C ALA A 789 -60.38 4.76 -56.70
N ALA A 790 -59.86 5.94 -56.37
CA ALA A 790 -60.15 7.17 -57.12
C ALA A 790 -59.60 7.16 -58.56
N GLN A 791 -58.51 6.43 -58.82
CA GLN A 791 -57.98 6.20 -60.17
C GLN A 791 -58.90 5.25 -60.96
N ALA A 792 -59.22 4.08 -60.40
CA ALA A 792 -60.11 3.10 -61.03
C ALA A 792 -61.50 3.68 -61.38
N HIS A 793 -62.13 4.43 -60.47
CA HIS A 793 -63.41 5.11 -60.76
C HIS A 793 -63.28 6.21 -61.83
N GLY A 794 -62.12 6.84 -61.96
CA GLY A 794 -61.84 7.80 -63.03
C GLY A 794 -61.78 7.14 -64.41
N GLU A 795 -61.12 5.98 -64.49
CA GLU A 795 -61.00 5.16 -65.70
C GLU A 795 -62.34 4.53 -66.12
N ALA A 796 -63.12 4.04 -65.15
CA ALA A 796 -64.49 3.56 -65.42
C ALA A 796 -65.38 4.70 -65.97
N LEU A 797 -65.29 5.90 -65.41
CA LEU A 797 -66.10 7.03 -65.88
C LEU A 797 -65.76 7.45 -67.31
N THR A 798 -64.48 7.48 -67.70
CA THR A 798 -64.08 7.81 -69.09
C THR A 798 -64.47 6.71 -70.09
N GLN A 799 -64.36 5.44 -69.71
CA GLN A 799 -64.87 4.31 -70.50
C GLN A 799 -66.39 4.43 -70.74
N LEU A 800 -67.19 4.74 -69.71
CA LEU A 800 -68.65 4.90 -69.84
C LEU A 800 -69.05 6.04 -70.79
N LEU A 801 -68.31 7.15 -70.79
CA LEU A 801 -68.55 8.25 -71.74
C LEU A 801 -68.15 7.86 -73.16
N THR A 802 -67.05 7.11 -73.32
CA THR A 802 -66.62 6.55 -74.61
C THR A 802 -67.66 5.58 -75.19
N ALA A 803 -68.30 4.79 -74.32
CA ALA A 803 -69.40 3.89 -74.67
C ALA A 803 -70.63 4.66 -75.21
N TRP A 804 -70.93 5.84 -74.66
CA TRP A 804 -72.01 6.71 -75.13
C TRP A 804 -71.68 7.41 -76.45
N GLU A 805 -70.46 7.93 -76.59
CA GLU A 805 -69.98 8.57 -77.82
C GLU A 805 -69.99 7.58 -79.01
N LYS A 806 -69.50 6.36 -78.81
CA LYS A 806 -69.43 5.32 -79.86
C LYS A 806 -70.73 4.52 -80.03
N ARG A 807 -71.71 4.68 -79.12
CA ARG A 807 -72.88 3.80 -78.95
C ARG A 807 -72.53 2.30 -78.89
N ASP A 808 -71.44 1.99 -78.20
CA ASP A 808 -70.96 0.63 -78.00
C ASP A 808 -71.26 0.16 -76.56
N ALA A 809 -72.25 -0.73 -76.43
CA ALA A 809 -72.65 -1.30 -75.14
C ALA A 809 -71.59 -2.24 -74.53
N ALA A 810 -70.61 -2.73 -75.31
CA ALA A 810 -69.51 -3.57 -74.79
C ALA A 810 -68.48 -2.76 -73.99
N LEU A 811 -68.39 -1.44 -74.22
CA LEU A 811 -67.49 -0.53 -73.49
C LEU A 811 -68.02 -0.05 -72.13
N VAL A 812 -69.19 -0.55 -71.68
CA VAL A 812 -69.74 -0.19 -70.36
C VAL A 812 -68.94 -0.88 -69.24
N PRO A 813 -68.28 -0.14 -68.33
CA PRO A 813 -67.34 -0.70 -67.35
C PRO A 813 -67.98 -1.70 -66.39
N GLY A 814 -67.17 -2.52 -65.71
CA GLY A 814 -67.64 -3.50 -64.74
C GLY A 814 -68.44 -2.88 -63.59
N SER A 815 -69.38 -3.64 -63.03
CA SER A 815 -70.14 -3.23 -61.83
C SER A 815 -69.26 -3.11 -60.58
N HIS A 816 -68.06 -3.69 -60.59
CA HIS A 816 -67.03 -3.47 -59.58
C HIS A 816 -66.41 -2.06 -59.72
N ASP A 817 -66.12 -1.65 -60.95
CA ASP A 817 -65.31 -0.45 -61.27
C ASP A 817 -66.16 0.84 -61.26
N LEU A 818 -67.46 0.70 -61.54
CA LEU A 818 -68.49 1.72 -61.32
C LEU A 818 -68.81 1.97 -59.84
N GLY A 819 -68.31 1.12 -58.92
CA GLY A 819 -68.49 1.27 -57.48
C GLY A 819 -69.89 0.86 -56.95
N ALA A 820 -70.00 0.79 -55.63
CA ALA A 820 -71.16 0.21 -54.94
C ALA A 820 -72.50 0.93 -55.18
N GLY A 821 -72.49 2.17 -55.64
CA GLY A 821 -73.69 2.92 -56.00
C GLY A 821 -74.41 2.43 -57.26
N VAL A 822 -73.76 1.61 -58.10
CA VAL A 822 -74.34 1.07 -59.35
C VAL A 822 -74.67 -0.42 -59.19
N SER A 823 -75.95 -0.73 -58.99
CA SER A 823 -76.41 -2.12 -59.01
C SER A 823 -76.27 -2.73 -60.41
N ALA A 824 -76.19 -4.06 -60.48
CA ALA A 824 -76.19 -4.79 -61.74
C ALA A 824 -77.42 -4.46 -62.63
N SER A 825 -78.59 -4.20 -62.01
CA SER A 825 -79.81 -3.80 -62.71
C SER A 825 -79.75 -2.38 -63.30
N VAL A 826 -79.06 -1.44 -62.64
CA VAL A 826 -78.79 -0.11 -63.20
C VAL A 826 -77.79 -0.21 -64.36
N ARG A 827 -76.72 -1.01 -64.20
CA ARG A 827 -75.77 -1.28 -65.30
C ARG A 827 -76.45 -1.89 -66.53
N SER A 828 -77.37 -2.86 -66.34
CA SER A 828 -78.12 -3.43 -67.47
C SER A 828 -79.08 -2.44 -68.14
N ALA A 829 -79.64 -1.49 -67.37
CA ALA A 829 -80.44 -0.40 -67.96
C ALA A 829 -79.55 0.55 -68.80
N TRP A 830 -78.29 0.77 -68.40
CA TRP A 830 -77.33 1.59 -69.16
C TRP A 830 -76.90 0.91 -70.46
N THR A 831 -76.56 -0.39 -70.44
CA THR A 831 -76.22 -1.13 -71.67
C THR A 831 -77.42 -1.22 -72.62
N GLN A 832 -78.63 -1.44 -72.09
CA GLN A 832 -79.86 -1.47 -72.89
C GLN A 832 -80.19 -0.11 -73.52
N ALA A 833 -80.00 1.00 -72.79
CA ALA A 833 -80.22 2.34 -73.32
C ALA A 833 -79.21 2.71 -74.43
N LEU A 834 -77.96 2.28 -74.31
CA LEU A 834 -76.91 2.50 -75.32
C LEU A 834 -77.14 1.69 -76.60
N ALA A 835 -77.64 0.46 -76.48
CA ALA A 835 -77.94 -0.43 -77.60
C ALA A 835 -79.20 -0.05 -78.40
N ALA A 836 -80.07 0.80 -77.85
CA ALA A 836 -81.27 1.29 -78.52
C ALA A 836 -81.00 2.57 -79.34
N PRO A 837 -81.65 2.80 -80.50
CA PRO A 837 -81.45 4.01 -81.30
C PRO A 837 -81.84 5.28 -80.52
N PRO A 838 -81.16 6.42 -80.77
CA PRO A 838 -81.30 7.63 -79.95
C PRO A 838 -82.73 8.18 -79.95
N LYS A 839 -83.31 8.39 -78.77
CA LYS A 839 -84.69 8.87 -78.61
C LYS A 839 -84.89 9.68 -77.33
N GLY A 840 -85.52 10.84 -77.45
CA GLY A 840 -85.86 11.74 -76.33
C GLY A 840 -84.77 12.78 -76.04
N GLU A 841 -85.13 13.78 -75.23
CA GLU A 841 -84.23 14.88 -74.84
C GLU A 841 -83.55 14.61 -73.49
N ALA A 842 -82.25 14.92 -73.39
CA ALA A 842 -81.49 14.77 -72.16
C ALA A 842 -81.74 15.87 -71.11
N GLY A 843 -82.42 16.97 -71.47
CA GLY A 843 -82.45 18.22 -70.70
C GLY A 843 -82.96 18.07 -69.26
N GLU A 844 -84.16 17.51 -69.08
CA GLU A 844 -84.74 17.30 -67.75
C GLU A 844 -83.93 16.25 -66.95
N ALA A 845 -83.51 15.16 -67.59
CA ALA A 845 -82.74 14.11 -66.93
C ALA A 845 -81.39 14.63 -66.42
N LEU A 846 -80.66 15.43 -67.21
CA LEU A 846 -79.43 16.10 -66.76
C LEU A 846 -79.69 17.07 -65.60
N LEU A 847 -80.82 17.79 -65.60
CA LEU A 847 -81.19 18.68 -64.48
C LEU A 847 -81.53 17.90 -63.20
N ARG A 848 -82.27 16.78 -63.30
CA ARG A 848 -82.51 15.86 -62.17
C ARG A 848 -81.17 15.34 -61.60
N LEU A 849 -80.25 14.96 -62.49
CA LEU A 849 -78.92 14.49 -62.13
C LEU A 849 -78.07 15.59 -61.47
N GLU A 850 -78.05 16.81 -62.00
CA GLU A 850 -77.33 17.95 -61.41
C GLU A 850 -77.91 18.32 -60.02
N ILE A 851 -79.21 18.10 -59.79
CA ILE A 851 -79.85 18.21 -58.47
C ILE A 851 -79.38 17.09 -57.52
N ALA A 852 -79.38 15.82 -57.94
CA ALA A 852 -78.91 14.68 -57.13
C ALA A 852 -77.41 14.77 -56.77
N ALA A 853 -76.60 15.22 -57.73
CA ALA A 853 -75.18 15.46 -57.59
C ALA A 853 -74.86 16.64 -56.66
N GLU A 854 -75.77 17.61 -56.56
CA GLU A 854 -75.52 18.98 -56.07
C GLU A 854 -74.46 19.72 -56.92
N ALA A 855 -74.26 19.27 -58.17
CA ALA A 855 -73.31 19.85 -59.11
C ALA A 855 -73.76 21.24 -59.60
N PRO A 856 -72.81 22.14 -59.93
CA PRO A 856 -73.13 23.46 -60.48
C PRO A 856 -73.73 23.34 -61.89
N THR A 857 -74.94 23.86 -62.07
CA THR A 857 -75.59 23.99 -63.39
C THR A 857 -74.94 25.12 -64.20
N PRO A 858 -74.71 24.93 -65.52
CA PRO A 858 -74.40 26.03 -66.44
C PRO A 858 -75.45 27.14 -66.40
N ALA A 859 -75.03 28.39 -66.62
CA ALA A 859 -75.86 29.60 -66.44
C ALA A 859 -77.19 29.52 -67.21
N GLU A 860 -77.14 29.08 -68.46
CA GLU A 860 -78.28 28.87 -69.38
C GLU A 860 -79.37 27.95 -68.82
N HIS A 861 -79.03 27.07 -67.88
CA HIS A 861 -79.95 26.06 -67.33
C HIS A 861 -80.39 26.34 -65.89
N ILE A 862 -79.91 27.41 -65.25
CA ILE A 862 -80.26 27.75 -63.86
C ILE A 862 -81.77 28.02 -63.71
N ALA A 863 -82.40 28.67 -64.69
CA ALA A 863 -83.85 28.92 -64.68
C ALA A 863 -84.66 27.61 -64.73
N ALA A 864 -84.28 26.70 -65.64
CA ALA A 864 -84.91 25.39 -65.77
C ALA A 864 -84.71 24.53 -64.50
N ARG A 865 -83.54 24.55 -63.88
CA ARG A 865 -83.28 23.88 -62.58
C ARG A 865 -84.23 24.37 -61.49
N ARG A 866 -84.41 25.68 -61.36
CA ARG A 866 -85.30 26.28 -60.35
C ARG A 866 -86.76 25.88 -60.58
N MET A 867 -87.21 25.90 -61.84
CA MET A 867 -88.56 25.44 -62.20
C MET A 867 -88.76 23.95 -61.87
N LEU A 868 -87.80 23.09 -62.21
CA LEU A 868 -87.84 21.66 -61.90
C LEU A 868 -87.85 21.40 -60.38
N GLN A 869 -87.06 22.15 -59.60
CA GLN A 869 -87.08 22.05 -58.13
C GLN A 869 -88.46 22.42 -57.54
N LEU A 870 -89.14 23.44 -58.07
CA LEU A 870 -90.51 23.77 -57.67
C LEU A 870 -91.51 22.68 -58.07
N GLN A 871 -91.37 22.08 -59.26
CA GLN A 871 -92.21 20.95 -59.69
C GLN A 871 -92.03 19.70 -58.84
N LEU A 872 -90.81 19.42 -58.36
CA LEU A 872 -90.55 18.29 -57.47
C LEU A 872 -91.16 18.51 -56.07
N LEU A 873 -91.21 19.76 -55.58
CA LEU A 873 -91.84 20.09 -54.31
C LEU A 873 -93.38 19.93 -54.31
N THR A 874 -94.05 19.97 -55.46
CA THR A 874 -95.51 19.73 -55.53
C THR A 874 -95.88 18.26 -55.58
N ARG A 875 -94.94 17.36 -55.95
CA ARG A 875 -95.18 15.92 -56.10
C ARG A 875 -94.76 15.12 -54.87
N ARG A 876 -95.60 15.18 -53.84
CA ARG A 876 -95.36 14.63 -52.49
C ARG A 876 -94.99 13.13 -52.41
N ASN A 877 -95.24 12.34 -53.46
CA ASN A 877 -94.98 10.90 -53.52
C ASN A 877 -94.00 10.46 -54.64
N ASP A 878 -93.47 11.38 -55.46
CA ASP A 878 -92.52 11.01 -56.52
C ASP A 878 -91.14 10.68 -55.90
N PRO A 879 -90.44 9.63 -56.38
CA PRO A 879 -89.10 9.30 -55.90
C PRO A 879 -88.10 10.43 -56.21
N ALA A 880 -87.30 10.78 -55.21
CA ALA A 880 -86.37 11.90 -55.29
C ALA A 880 -85.32 11.68 -56.40
N PRO A 881 -84.76 12.74 -57.03
CA PRO A 881 -83.69 12.58 -58.03
C PRO A 881 -82.49 11.77 -57.54
N ALA A 882 -82.16 11.84 -56.25
CA ALA A 882 -81.10 11.03 -55.62
C ALA A 882 -81.44 9.52 -55.49
N GLN A 883 -82.70 9.13 -55.69
CA GLN A 883 -83.15 7.73 -55.75
C GLN A 883 -83.29 7.25 -57.20
N THR A 884 -83.70 8.12 -58.13
CA THR A 884 -83.89 7.77 -59.55
C THR A 884 -82.64 7.94 -60.40
N TRP A 885 -81.54 8.48 -59.86
CA TRP A 885 -80.38 8.91 -60.65
C TRP A 885 -79.86 7.83 -61.62
N GLY A 886 -79.83 6.55 -61.24
CA GLY A 886 -79.43 5.47 -62.15
C GLY A 886 -80.34 5.32 -63.38
N GLN A 887 -81.63 5.58 -63.23
CA GLN A 887 -82.61 5.60 -64.33
C GLN A 887 -82.49 6.90 -65.14
N ASP A 888 -82.22 8.03 -64.49
CA ASP A 888 -82.01 9.31 -65.16
C ASP A 888 -80.70 9.31 -66.00
N VAL A 889 -79.64 8.63 -65.55
CA VAL A 889 -78.45 8.35 -66.37
C VAL A 889 -78.82 7.48 -67.58
N ALA A 890 -79.64 6.44 -67.40
CA ALA A 890 -80.10 5.61 -68.52
C ALA A 890 -80.85 6.44 -69.59
N ARG A 891 -81.66 7.41 -69.16
CA ARG A 891 -82.36 8.36 -70.06
C ARG A 891 -81.39 9.24 -70.85
N VAL A 892 -80.32 9.74 -70.22
CA VAL A 892 -79.27 10.52 -70.92
C VAL A 892 -78.48 9.64 -71.89
N LEU A 893 -78.05 8.45 -71.48
CA LEU A 893 -77.34 7.51 -72.36
C LEU A 893 -78.20 7.08 -73.57
N GLY A 894 -79.53 7.05 -73.41
CA GLY A 894 -80.50 6.80 -74.48
C GLY A 894 -80.67 7.94 -75.50
N SER A 895 -80.23 9.18 -75.21
CA SER A 895 -80.29 10.29 -76.17
C SER A 895 -79.09 10.30 -77.12
N ALA A 896 -79.11 11.20 -78.11
CA ALA A 896 -77.91 11.53 -78.88
C ALA A 896 -76.81 12.07 -77.96
N SER A 897 -75.55 11.74 -78.26
CA SER A 897 -74.38 12.26 -77.54
C SER A 897 -74.02 13.66 -78.05
N ASP A 898 -73.61 14.53 -77.13
CA ASP A 898 -73.13 15.88 -77.40
C ASP A 898 -72.01 16.22 -76.38
N GLY A 899 -71.01 16.98 -76.82
CA GLY A 899 -69.85 17.33 -76.01
C GLY A 899 -70.15 18.22 -74.80
N ALA A 900 -71.19 19.07 -74.85
CA ALA A 900 -71.59 19.86 -73.68
C ALA A 900 -72.33 19.00 -72.65
N ASN A 901 -73.26 18.17 -73.12
CA ASN A 901 -74.01 17.22 -72.28
C ASN A 901 -73.11 16.13 -71.68
N ALA A 902 -72.11 15.62 -72.41
CA ALA A 902 -71.10 14.69 -71.90
C ALA A 902 -70.27 15.28 -70.75
N ARG A 903 -69.87 16.56 -70.84
CA ARG A 903 -69.17 17.26 -69.76
C ARG A 903 -70.05 17.48 -68.52
N ARG A 904 -71.35 17.76 -68.71
CA ARG A 904 -72.32 17.84 -67.60
C ARG A 904 -72.51 16.48 -66.93
N LEU A 905 -72.76 15.43 -67.71
CA LEU A 905 -72.89 14.06 -67.22
C LEU A 905 -71.62 13.58 -66.49
N GLN A 906 -70.43 13.90 -67.02
CA GLN A 906 -69.14 13.64 -66.38
C GLN A 906 -69.04 14.29 -64.99
N ASN A 907 -69.35 15.58 -64.89
CA ASN A 907 -69.28 16.32 -63.62
C ASN A 907 -70.26 15.76 -62.58
N VAL A 908 -71.47 15.38 -63.01
CA VAL A 908 -72.46 14.71 -62.15
C VAL A 908 -71.94 13.33 -61.71
N LEU A 909 -71.62 12.44 -62.64
CA LEU A 909 -71.21 11.06 -62.33
C LEU A 909 -69.96 11.01 -61.44
N LYS A 910 -69.02 11.97 -61.59
CA LYS A 910 -67.85 12.10 -60.72
C LYS A 910 -68.20 12.40 -59.24
N THR A 911 -69.41 12.89 -58.97
CA THR A 911 -69.95 12.99 -57.61
C THR A 911 -70.82 11.79 -57.25
N LEU A 912 -71.71 11.32 -58.13
CA LEU A 912 -72.67 10.25 -57.83
C LEU A 912 -72.02 8.86 -57.69
N LEU A 913 -70.92 8.59 -58.40
CA LEU A 913 -70.11 7.36 -58.23
C LEU A 913 -69.13 7.45 -57.05
N ARG A 914 -69.16 8.56 -56.29
CA ARG A 914 -68.32 8.83 -55.11
C ARG A 914 -69.14 9.05 -53.82
N LYS A 915 -70.46 9.24 -53.94
CA LYS A 915 -71.43 9.22 -52.84
C LYS A 915 -71.79 7.76 -52.52
#